data_AF-A0A5K3EH16-F1
#
_entry.id   AF-A0A5K3EH16-F1
#
_cell.length_a   1.000
_cell.length_b   1.000
_cell.length_c   1.000
_cell.angle_alpha   90.00
_cell.angle_beta   90.00
_cell.angle_gamma   90.00
#
_symmetry.space_group_name_H-M   'P 1'
#
loop_
_entity.id
_entity.type
_entity.pdbx_description
1 polymer ?
#
loop_
_entity_poly.entity_id
_entity_poly.type
_entity_poly.pdbx_seq_one_letter_code
_entity_poly.pdbx_strand_id
1 'polypeptide(L)'
;MSVLPKSYGAWSFPLNLRDPRFLVIDPERGPDNTLLGTKCLREIADSFLREYNSLPVNKALPQSHANKAVNRGKNRSREALPYDHNRVKLKRSMNSPETDYINASFVDSYMRRKAYIAAQSPFNATTACDFWTMIVQCNISQIVFLTNQIEDGAVRCTKYWPDVDKADIFSDKRHPASERQYDSIMVQALDVVEYAHFSVRRFQVTDLNAGATHFVIQYHYHSWFAKSNAASSMFDSYGKVTALGSTDRVSAELSERDAGFDHLAFIDFYFHVKMATRLEDGPILVHCEDGVSRTSVFVAFDTLFQQLMHEHAVTVPRVCSSLRRARPNMIPTPRHFAVLYDLLFEAGIAGHSLVDLDVRSALKTLSQRNVAAGFTYLTEQWYLLHNYTPSCSRKTEVIDALSPINTQKNRYPNLLDFLPPDCFRPRIPPGYNSVEGTSDYVNAVYVDGLAVKEDLILTQTPMPNTVEAFWTLVFEERVTCIVDMEPYGYGSDNAVCYWPTSTEDSLLSTELEEPINTFTFFPAQDTDNIVDSDEEASIPRDVGAWFQVAGFQLAQVGKLTAVRRPGCSETGRRVVFKRQMLIRRILSQTSPAGRRRAEVRTVNIFHFRANWKQGGQVPSRAHFLQLLEVFSIDRGLGPAVVHCLDGATRSGLFVANHLLAEKITRDHFVDLFHTLKSLKLRRRAVIGSVCQLRFTYRVLVDWVDMVVNKPLATQKTAYPMSLLRDSMPTPRGSRLGATNRSVFSSRVSLDSTYTMCGDANASNSFNEEGEDRDASPPRSVVVLYRYFNDELSRIVKNRTALPATLDSSGNQPNRSRRE
;
A
#
# COMPACT_ATOMS: atom_id res chain seq x y z
N MET A 1 35.40 -6.28 -12.54
CA MET A 1 34.52 -7.46 -12.39
C MET A 1 33.14 -6.95 -12.01
N SER A 2 32.11 -7.24 -12.82
CA SER A 2 30.76 -6.67 -12.70
C SER A 2 30.07 -7.10 -11.41
N VAL A 3 29.74 -6.13 -10.54
CA VAL A 3 29.10 -6.29 -9.22
C VAL A 3 27.58 -6.40 -9.37
N LEU A 4 27.11 -7.29 -10.24
CA LEU A 4 25.67 -7.54 -10.39
C LEU A 4 25.29 -8.79 -9.60
N PRO A 5 24.16 -8.78 -8.88
CA PRO A 5 23.71 -9.95 -8.13
C PRO A 5 23.43 -11.11 -9.09
N LYS A 6 23.64 -12.34 -8.63
CA LYS A 6 23.42 -13.56 -9.46
C LYS A 6 21.96 -13.73 -9.91
N SER A 7 21.04 -13.07 -9.21
CA SER A 7 19.60 -13.10 -9.46
C SER A 7 18.97 -11.78 -9.01
N TYR A 8 17.83 -11.42 -9.59
CA TYR A 8 17.11 -10.18 -9.27
C TYR A 8 16.61 -10.18 -7.81
N GLY A 9 15.99 -11.28 -7.37
CA GLY A 9 15.50 -11.46 -6.00
C GLY A 9 16.51 -12.23 -5.14
N ALA A 10 16.43 -12.06 -3.82
CA ALA A 10 17.27 -12.82 -2.88
C ALA A 10 16.95 -14.33 -2.90
N TRP A 11 15.74 -14.69 -3.35
CA TRP A 11 15.22 -16.07 -3.39
C TRP A 11 14.95 -16.57 -4.82
N SER A 12 15.30 -15.81 -5.86
CA SER A 12 14.70 -16.01 -7.18
C SER A 12 15.18 -17.23 -7.95
N PHE A 13 16.34 -17.83 -7.62
CA PHE A 13 16.76 -19.13 -8.20
C PHE A 13 17.68 -19.91 -7.26
N PRO A 14 17.44 -21.21 -7.00
CA PRO A 14 18.36 -22.04 -6.24
C PRO A 14 19.61 -22.35 -7.06
N LEU A 15 20.77 -21.87 -6.61
CA LEU A 15 22.07 -22.22 -7.23
C LEU A 15 22.64 -23.54 -6.71
N ASN A 16 22.11 -24.10 -5.61
CA ASN A 16 22.52 -25.40 -5.06
C ASN A 16 21.37 -26.08 -4.28
N LEU A 17 21.00 -27.29 -4.70
CA LEU A 17 19.89 -28.12 -4.18
C LEU A 17 20.11 -28.70 -2.75
N ARG A 18 21.22 -28.40 -2.07
CA ARG A 18 21.67 -29.16 -0.90
C ARG A 18 21.50 -28.49 0.45
N ASP A 19 20.88 -27.32 0.50
CA ASP A 19 20.76 -26.58 1.76
C ASP A 19 19.31 -26.62 2.28
N PRO A 20 19.02 -27.35 3.38
CA PRO A 20 17.67 -27.53 3.86
C PRO A 20 17.27 -26.29 4.67
N ARG A 21 16.41 -25.46 4.08
CA ARG A 21 15.43 -24.50 4.69
C ARG A 21 14.98 -23.40 3.74
N PHE A 22 15.36 -23.46 2.46
CA PHE A 22 14.95 -22.49 1.45
C PHE A 22 13.59 -22.88 0.85
N LEU A 23 12.78 -21.88 0.52
CA LEU A 23 11.67 -22.02 -0.44
C LEU A 23 12.32 -22.29 -1.81
N VAL A 24 12.66 -23.55 -2.07
CA VAL A 24 13.31 -23.98 -3.32
C VAL A 24 12.22 -24.27 -4.36
N ILE A 25 12.26 -23.57 -5.50
CA ILE A 25 11.51 -23.95 -6.71
C ILE A 25 12.53 -24.34 -7.78
N ASP A 26 12.41 -25.59 -8.26
CA ASP A 26 13.21 -26.15 -9.35
C ASP A 26 12.71 -25.56 -10.70
N PRO A 27 13.57 -24.89 -11.49
CA PRO A 27 13.17 -24.27 -12.76
C PRO A 27 12.90 -25.27 -13.90
N GLU A 28 13.37 -26.53 -13.81
CA GLU A 28 13.11 -27.56 -14.83
C GLU A 28 11.94 -28.48 -14.45
N ARG A 29 11.69 -28.67 -13.14
CA ARG A 29 10.71 -29.66 -12.64
C ARG A 29 9.45 -29.06 -12.00
N GLY A 30 9.38 -27.74 -11.81
CA GLY A 30 8.28 -27.12 -11.07
C GLY A 30 8.33 -27.48 -9.58
N PRO A 31 7.21 -27.43 -8.81
CA PRO A 31 7.22 -27.62 -7.36
C PRO A 31 7.54 -29.08 -6.96
N ASP A 32 7.68 -29.97 -7.94
CA ASP A 32 7.97 -31.38 -7.72
C ASP A 32 9.48 -31.61 -7.76
N ASN A 33 10.21 -31.10 -6.76
CA ASN A 33 11.28 -31.88 -6.12
C ASN A 33 11.87 -31.26 -4.83
N THR A 34 11.55 -31.95 -3.73
CA THR A 34 12.50 -32.41 -2.70
C THR A 34 13.29 -31.42 -1.83
N LEU A 35 12.59 -30.51 -1.14
CA LEU A 35 12.93 -30.16 0.27
C LEU A 35 11.68 -29.98 1.19
N LEU A 36 10.50 -29.78 0.60
CA LEU A 36 9.18 -29.87 1.25
C LEU A 36 8.35 -31.09 0.79
N GLY A 37 8.85 -31.85 -0.19
CA GLY A 37 8.12 -32.87 -0.96
C GLY A 37 7.72 -34.16 -0.24
N THR A 38 7.64 -34.21 1.09
CA THR A 38 7.00 -35.32 1.82
C THR A 38 6.09 -34.85 2.96
N LYS A 39 6.06 -33.54 3.26
CA LYS A 39 5.36 -33.01 4.42
C LYS A 39 4.07 -32.33 4.01
N CYS A 40 2.94 -32.77 4.54
CA CYS A 40 1.69 -32.06 4.32
C CYS A 40 1.71 -30.65 4.98
N LEU A 41 0.81 -29.74 4.57
CA LEU A 41 0.67 -28.41 5.20
C LEU A 41 0.58 -28.46 6.73
N ARG A 42 -0.06 -29.51 7.27
CA ARG A 42 -0.14 -29.76 8.71
C ARG A 42 1.23 -30.03 9.33
N GLU A 43 2.09 -30.83 8.71
CA GLU A 43 3.44 -31.10 9.21
C GLU A 43 4.34 -29.87 9.16
N ILE A 44 4.16 -29.00 8.16
CA ILE A 44 4.83 -27.70 8.07
C ILE A 44 4.37 -26.81 9.22
N ALA A 45 3.07 -26.71 9.44
CA ALA A 45 2.48 -25.97 10.56
C ALA A 45 2.96 -26.48 11.92
N ASP A 46 3.04 -27.80 12.11
CA ASP A 46 3.53 -28.40 13.35
C ASP A 46 5.04 -28.20 13.56
N SER A 47 5.83 -28.21 12.48
CA SER A 47 7.25 -27.83 12.55
C SER A 47 7.42 -26.38 12.99
N PHE A 48 6.61 -25.48 12.42
CA PHE A 48 6.62 -24.07 12.74
C PHE A 48 6.22 -23.79 14.20
N LEU A 49 5.15 -24.43 14.67
CA LEU A 49 4.71 -24.33 16.06
C LEU A 49 5.77 -24.86 17.03
N ARG A 50 6.47 -25.95 16.68
CA ARG A 50 7.60 -26.46 17.48
C ARG A 50 8.74 -25.45 17.56
N GLU A 51 9.09 -24.80 16.46
CA GLU A 51 10.12 -23.75 16.45
C GLU A 51 9.70 -22.57 17.33
N TYR A 52 8.45 -22.10 17.22
CA TYR A 52 7.92 -21.04 18.08
C TYR A 52 7.93 -21.44 19.57
N ASN A 53 7.49 -22.65 19.89
CA ASN A 53 7.45 -23.16 21.26
C ASN A 53 8.85 -23.40 21.83
N SER A 54 9.88 -23.53 20.97
CA SER A 54 11.28 -23.65 21.39
C SER A 54 11.89 -22.29 21.81
N LEU A 55 11.23 -21.17 21.50
CA LEU A 55 11.69 -19.86 21.94
C LEU A 55 11.76 -19.83 23.47
N PRO A 56 12.87 -19.36 24.06
CA PRO A 56 13.07 -19.44 25.48
C PRO A 56 11.99 -18.65 26.20
N VAL A 57 11.23 -19.34 27.05
CA VAL A 57 10.44 -18.72 28.12
C VAL A 57 11.46 -18.36 29.19
N ASN A 58 12.18 -17.26 28.98
CA ASN A 58 13.28 -16.85 29.85
C ASN A 58 12.81 -16.86 31.32
N LYS A 59 13.63 -17.39 32.25
CA LYS A 59 13.52 -17.01 33.67
C LYS A 59 13.49 -15.48 33.69
N ALA A 60 12.41 -14.90 34.19
CA ALA A 60 12.21 -13.46 34.16
C ALA A 60 13.45 -12.77 34.73
N LEU A 61 14.16 -12.03 33.88
CA LEU A 61 15.26 -11.18 34.34
C LEU A 61 14.69 -10.14 35.31
N PRO A 62 15.49 -9.58 36.24
CA PRO A 62 14.98 -8.66 37.25
C PRO A 62 14.17 -7.50 36.66
N GLN A 63 13.00 -7.24 37.26
CA GLN A 63 12.08 -6.13 36.95
C GLN A 63 11.77 -5.33 38.22
N SER A 64 12.76 -5.22 39.12
CA SER A 64 12.58 -4.64 40.46
C SER A 64 12.10 -3.19 40.40
N HIS A 65 12.55 -2.41 39.42
CA HIS A 65 12.19 -1.00 39.30
C HIS A 65 10.75 -0.80 38.82
N ALA A 66 10.32 -1.62 37.87
CA ALA A 66 8.95 -1.60 37.36
C ALA A 66 7.93 -2.02 38.44
N ASN A 67 8.34 -2.90 39.37
CA ASN A 67 7.49 -3.42 40.44
C ASN A 67 7.40 -2.53 41.69
N LYS A 68 8.22 -1.49 41.81
CA LYS A 68 8.15 -0.50 42.92
C LYS A 68 6.75 0.12 42.98
N ALA A 69 6.19 0.27 44.19
CA ALA A 69 4.82 0.78 44.38
C ALA A 69 4.58 2.11 43.65
N VAL A 70 5.56 3.04 43.70
CA VAL A 70 5.54 4.35 43.04
C VAL A 70 5.50 4.28 41.50
N ASN A 71 5.96 3.19 40.89
CA ASN A 71 6.03 3.02 39.44
C ASN A 71 4.89 2.17 38.87
N ARG A 72 4.12 1.47 39.71
CA ARG A 72 3.04 0.58 39.24
C ARG A 72 1.98 1.34 38.44
N GLY A 73 1.66 2.58 38.83
CA GLY A 73 0.72 3.44 38.11
C GLY A 73 1.23 3.93 36.75
N LYS A 74 2.50 3.73 36.42
CA LYS A 74 3.10 4.06 35.12
C LYS A 74 3.12 2.88 34.14
N ASN A 75 2.55 1.72 34.50
CA ASN A 75 2.54 0.51 33.67
C ASN A 75 1.13 0.19 33.18
N ARG A 76 0.98 -0.03 31.87
CA ARG A 76 -0.30 -0.46 31.28
C ARG A 76 -0.61 -1.93 31.59
N SER A 77 0.38 -2.81 31.45
CA SER A 77 0.25 -4.25 31.67
C SER A 77 1.36 -4.80 32.57
N ARG A 78 1.02 -5.82 33.39
CA ARG A 78 2.00 -6.57 34.20
C ARG A 78 2.84 -7.54 33.37
N GLU A 79 2.38 -7.85 32.15
CA GLU A 79 3.05 -8.80 31.26
C GLU A 79 4.14 -8.13 30.41
N ALA A 80 4.19 -6.80 30.40
CA ALA A 80 5.07 -6.01 29.55
C ALA A 80 5.99 -5.07 30.34
N LEU A 81 6.52 -5.52 31.47
CA LEU A 81 7.43 -4.73 32.30
C LEU A 81 8.87 -4.76 31.75
N PRO A 82 9.59 -3.63 31.69
CA PRO A 82 10.95 -3.59 31.18
C PRO A 82 11.90 -4.29 32.15
N TYR A 83 12.92 -4.97 31.63
CA TYR A 83 13.99 -5.52 32.47
C TYR A 83 14.92 -4.43 33.00
N ASP A 84 15.44 -4.62 34.22
CA ASP A 84 16.25 -3.62 34.92
C ASP A 84 17.56 -3.28 34.20
N HIS A 85 18.15 -4.25 33.49
CA HIS A 85 19.48 -4.13 32.89
C HIS A 85 19.52 -3.22 31.65
N ASN A 86 18.41 -3.10 30.92
CA ASN A 86 18.32 -2.33 29.68
C ASN A 86 17.11 -1.38 29.61
N ARG A 87 16.39 -1.16 30.71
CA ARG A 87 15.35 -0.12 30.78
C ARG A 87 15.91 1.26 30.44
N VAL A 88 15.09 2.09 29.83
CA VAL A 88 15.40 3.52 29.70
C VAL A 88 15.27 4.19 31.07
N LYS A 89 16.23 5.05 31.42
CA LYS A 89 16.26 5.80 32.69
C LYS A 89 16.13 7.28 32.41
N LEU A 90 15.12 7.94 32.97
CA LEU A 90 14.91 9.37 32.82
C LEU A 90 15.82 10.15 33.79
N LYS A 91 16.45 11.22 33.29
CA LYS A 91 17.22 12.16 34.09
C LYS A 91 16.25 13.10 34.77
N ARG A 92 16.19 13.04 36.11
CA ARG A 92 15.37 13.93 36.94
C ARG A 92 16.26 14.81 37.80
N SER A 93 15.77 16.00 38.14
CA SER A 93 16.42 16.86 39.13
C SER A 93 16.39 16.20 40.51
N MET A 94 17.40 16.45 41.35
CA MET A 94 17.52 15.90 42.72
C MET A 94 16.28 16.15 43.59
N ASN A 95 15.52 17.21 43.31
CA ASN A 95 14.35 17.62 44.08
C ASN A 95 13.02 17.22 43.42
N SER A 96 13.03 16.47 42.32
CA SER A 96 11.78 16.07 41.66
C SER A 96 11.09 14.94 42.42
N PRO A 97 9.76 15.01 42.64
CA PRO A 97 8.99 13.88 43.17
C PRO A 97 8.87 12.72 42.17
N GLU A 98 9.27 12.93 40.91
CA GLU A 98 9.16 11.95 39.84
C GLU A 98 10.32 10.96 39.82
N THR A 99 9.99 9.70 39.55
CA THR A 99 10.98 8.63 39.43
C THR A 99 11.75 8.70 38.10
N ASP A 100 12.91 8.04 38.05
CA ASP A 100 13.70 7.82 36.83
C ASP A 100 13.07 6.79 35.87
N TYR A 101 11.84 6.36 36.14
CA TYR A 101 11.21 5.22 35.50
C TYR A 101 10.27 5.62 34.37
N ILE A 102 10.45 4.95 33.24
CA ILE A 102 9.51 4.86 32.13
C ILE A 102 9.47 3.40 31.65
N ASN A 103 8.31 2.91 31.21
CA ASN A 103 8.20 1.57 30.65
C ASN A 103 8.70 1.54 29.21
N ALA A 104 10.02 1.45 29.06
CA ALA A 104 10.70 1.32 27.78
C ALA A 104 12.03 0.55 27.93
N SER A 105 12.43 -0.16 26.89
CA SER A 105 13.65 -0.98 26.84
C SER A 105 14.49 -0.65 25.62
N PHE A 106 15.81 -0.51 25.80
CA PHE A 106 16.73 -0.46 24.66
C PHE A 106 16.83 -1.84 24.01
N VAL A 107 16.78 -1.87 22.67
CA VAL A 107 16.87 -3.08 21.86
C VAL A 107 17.94 -2.90 20.78
N ASP A 108 18.74 -3.94 20.57
CA ASP A 108 19.79 -3.96 19.55
C ASP A 108 19.19 -4.30 18.17
N SER A 109 19.78 -3.75 17.11
CA SER A 109 19.56 -4.16 15.71
C SER A 109 20.69 -5.10 15.27
N TYR A 110 20.70 -5.49 13.99
CA TYR A 110 21.71 -6.35 13.39
C TYR A 110 23.12 -5.73 13.47
N MET A 111 23.28 -4.47 13.03
CA MET A 111 24.58 -3.77 13.00
C MET A 111 24.77 -2.71 14.09
N ARG A 112 23.74 -2.39 14.88
CA ARG A 112 23.77 -1.26 15.83
C ARG A 112 23.23 -1.65 17.20
N ARG A 113 24.04 -1.49 18.24
CA ARG A 113 23.58 -1.61 19.64
C ARG A 113 22.68 -0.43 20.02
N LYS A 114 21.67 -0.69 20.85
CA LYS A 114 20.65 0.29 21.25
C LYS A 114 20.09 1.05 20.05
N ALA A 115 19.83 0.34 18.96
CA ALA A 115 19.27 0.92 17.74
C ALA A 115 17.80 1.32 17.91
N TYR A 116 17.11 0.64 18.82
CA TYR A 116 15.69 0.82 19.06
C TYR A 116 15.40 1.09 20.52
N ILE A 117 14.29 1.77 20.77
CA ILE A 117 13.61 1.78 22.05
C ILE A 117 12.23 1.16 21.83
N ALA A 118 11.96 0.03 22.49
CA ALA A 118 10.63 -0.57 22.54
C ALA A 118 9.89 -0.04 23.77
N ALA A 119 8.80 0.72 23.57
CA ALA A 119 8.09 1.40 24.65
C ALA A 119 6.58 1.10 24.63
N GLN A 120 5.95 1.17 25.80
CA GLN A 120 4.48 1.19 25.87
C GLN A 120 3.93 2.53 25.34
N SER A 121 2.70 2.53 24.85
CA SER A 121 2.00 3.78 24.51
C SER A 121 1.65 4.59 25.77
N PRO A 122 1.78 5.93 25.71
CA PRO A 122 1.21 6.82 26.73
C PRO A 122 -0.29 6.58 26.89
N PHE A 123 -0.79 6.71 28.12
CA PHE A 123 -2.19 6.45 28.46
C PHE A 123 -2.82 7.48 29.40
N ASN A 124 -2.04 8.48 29.83
CA ASN A 124 -2.48 9.64 30.58
C ASN A 124 -1.47 10.78 30.39
N ALA A 125 -1.77 11.96 30.94
CA ALA A 125 -0.91 13.15 30.82
C ALA A 125 0.50 12.90 31.37
N THR A 126 0.63 12.30 32.57
CA THR A 126 1.93 12.02 33.21
C THR A 126 2.82 11.13 32.36
N THR A 127 2.29 10.02 31.84
CA THR A 127 3.05 9.10 30.98
C THR A 127 3.39 9.73 29.63
N ALA A 128 2.59 10.70 29.14
CA ALA A 128 2.92 11.47 27.94
C ALA A 128 4.08 12.45 28.18
N CYS A 129 4.12 13.10 29.35
CA CYS A 129 5.26 13.94 29.74
C CYS A 129 6.57 13.13 29.83
N ASP A 130 6.51 11.96 30.50
CA ASP A 130 7.64 11.02 30.58
C ASP A 130 8.11 10.59 29.19
N PHE A 131 7.18 10.38 28.26
CA PHE A 131 7.44 9.95 26.89
C PHE A 131 8.19 11.02 26.08
N TRP A 132 7.78 12.29 26.14
CA TRP A 132 8.50 13.38 25.49
C TRP A 132 9.85 13.67 26.13
N THR A 133 9.94 13.55 27.45
CA THR A 133 11.23 13.65 28.17
C THR A 133 12.21 12.58 27.66
N MET A 134 11.74 11.34 27.48
CA MET A 134 12.54 10.27 26.88
C MET A 134 13.00 10.61 25.46
N ILE A 135 12.10 11.12 24.61
CA ILE A 135 12.38 11.46 23.21
C ILE A 135 13.53 12.46 23.11
N VAL A 136 13.44 13.57 23.85
CA VAL A 136 14.50 14.60 23.85
C VAL A 136 15.78 14.06 24.45
N GLN A 137 15.72 13.40 25.61
CA GLN A 137 16.90 12.88 26.29
C GLN A 137 17.69 11.86 25.45
N CYS A 138 16.99 11.01 24.70
CA CYS A 138 17.61 9.97 23.88
C CYS A 138 17.94 10.45 22.46
N ASN A 139 17.75 11.74 22.13
CA ASN A 139 17.94 12.29 20.79
C ASN A 139 17.16 11.51 19.72
N ILE A 140 15.89 11.19 20.02
CA ILE A 140 15.02 10.43 19.13
C ILE A 140 14.48 11.39 18.07
N SER A 141 14.82 11.13 16.81
CA SER A 141 14.28 11.87 15.65
C SER A 141 13.07 11.19 15.01
N GLN A 142 12.85 9.90 15.30
CA GLN A 142 11.83 9.08 14.64
C GLN A 142 11.03 8.24 15.63
N ILE A 143 9.71 8.29 15.49
CA ILE A 143 8.74 7.52 16.26
C ILE A 143 7.94 6.63 15.30
N VAL A 144 7.90 5.33 15.57
CA VAL A 144 7.11 4.33 14.85
C VAL A 144 5.95 3.91 15.76
N PHE A 145 4.75 4.31 15.38
CA PHE A 145 3.51 4.07 16.11
C PHE A 145 2.65 3.04 15.36
N LEU A 146 2.43 1.87 15.98
CA LEU A 146 1.86 0.69 15.31
C LEU A 146 0.46 0.31 15.82
N THR A 147 -0.25 1.20 16.50
CA THR A 147 -1.62 0.95 16.98
C THR A 147 -2.49 2.16 16.77
N ASN A 148 -3.80 1.97 16.70
CA ASN A 148 -4.74 3.07 16.71
C ASN A 148 -5.00 3.53 18.14
N GLN A 149 -5.45 4.78 18.31
CA GLN A 149 -5.76 5.32 19.63
C GLN A 149 -6.87 4.51 20.31
N ILE A 150 -7.83 4.04 19.51
CA ILE A 150 -8.97 3.22 19.94
C ILE A 150 -9.04 1.99 19.02
N GLU A 151 -9.09 0.80 19.63
CA GLU A 151 -9.30 -0.48 18.93
C GLU A 151 -10.30 -1.31 19.73
N ASP A 152 -11.30 -1.89 19.05
CA ASP A 152 -12.41 -2.65 19.67
C ASP A 152 -13.14 -1.88 20.78
N GLY A 153 -13.29 -0.56 20.62
CA GLY A 153 -13.92 0.32 21.62
C GLY A 153 -13.05 0.62 22.85
N ALA A 154 -11.82 0.11 22.92
CA ALA A 154 -10.89 0.32 24.04
C ALA A 154 -9.75 1.29 23.68
N VAL A 155 -9.36 2.14 24.63
CA VAL A 155 -8.26 3.11 24.45
C VAL A 155 -6.89 2.40 24.57
N ARG A 156 -6.20 2.25 23.44
CA ARG A 156 -4.87 1.63 23.33
C ARG A 156 -3.73 2.65 23.47
N CYS A 157 -3.98 3.91 23.10
CA CYS A 157 -3.02 5.00 23.23
C CYS A 157 -3.75 6.34 23.41
N THR A 158 -3.34 7.12 24.42
CA THR A 158 -3.77 8.51 24.55
C THR A 158 -2.94 9.38 23.62
N LYS A 159 -3.60 10.28 22.91
CA LYS A 159 -2.97 11.23 22.02
C LYS A 159 -1.93 12.10 22.74
N TYR A 160 -0.66 11.89 22.41
CA TYR A 160 0.47 12.61 22.99
C TYR A 160 1.03 13.70 22.05
N TRP A 161 0.28 14.15 21.05
CA TRP A 161 0.72 15.20 20.13
C TRP A 161 -0.41 16.24 19.86
N PRO A 162 -0.06 17.48 19.48
CA PRO A 162 -1.01 18.47 18.95
C PRO A 162 -1.38 18.17 17.48
N ASP A 163 -2.55 18.61 17.03
CA ASP A 163 -3.01 18.50 15.65
C ASP A 163 -2.68 19.75 14.87
N VAL A 164 -2.21 19.65 13.63
CA VAL A 164 -2.06 20.82 12.75
C VAL A 164 -3.40 21.56 12.64
N ASP A 165 -3.40 22.87 12.87
CA ASP A 165 -4.59 23.70 12.75
C ASP A 165 -5.07 23.67 11.29
N LYS A 166 -6.23 23.05 11.05
CA LYS A 166 -6.87 22.98 9.72
C LYS A 166 -7.76 24.20 9.43
N ALA A 167 -7.81 25.17 10.34
CA ALA A 167 -8.59 26.39 10.16
C ALA A 167 -7.82 27.36 9.25
N ASP A 168 -8.42 27.65 8.09
CA ASP A 168 -8.13 28.77 7.19
C ASP A 168 -6.97 28.66 6.20
N ILE A 169 -7.21 27.92 5.10
CA ILE A 169 -6.54 28.16 3.81
C ILE A 169 -6.88 29.58 3.25
N PHE A 170 -7.90 30.25 3.82
CA PHE A 170 -8.43 31.53 3.33
C PHE A 170 -8.18 32.75 4.23
N SER A 171 -7.46 32.63 5.36
CA SER A 171 -7.14 33.79 6.21
C SER A 171 -5.66 34.18 6.11
N ASP A 172 -5.41 35.45 5.77
CA ASP A 172 -4.08 36.05 5.56
C ASP A 172 -3.31 36.31 6.88
N LYS A 173 -3.68 35.61 7.95
CA LYS A 173 -3.03 35.69 9.26
C LYS A 173 -2.28 34.39 9.50
N ARG A 174 -0.94 34.48 9.50
CA ARG A 174 -0.05 33.41 10.01
C ARG A 174 -0.40 33.15 11.48
N HIS A 175 -1.32 32.25 11.75
CA HIS A 175 -1.56 31.71 13.07
C HIS A 175 -0.42 30.74 13.42
N PRO A 176 0.13 30.79 14.65
CA PRO A 176 1.22 29.92 15.05
C PRO A 176 0.73 28.47 15.05
N ALA A 177 1.54 27.55 14.50
CA ALA A 177 1.27 26.13 14.52
C ALA A 177 0.86 25.66 15.92
N SER A 178 -0.22 24.87 16.00
CA SER A 178 -0.71 24.30 17.25
C SER A 178 0.43 23.68 18.07
N GLU A 179 0.54 24.16 19.29
CA GLU A 179 1.58 23.74 20.24
C GLU A 179 0.94 23.18 21.51
N ARG A 180 1.65 22.25 22.15
CA ARG A 180 1.25 21.69 23.43
C ARG A 180 2.45 21.48 24.33
N GLN A 181 2.30 21.88 25.59
CA GLN A 181 3.33 21.72 26.63
C GLN A 181 3.22 20.38 27.33
N TYR A 182 4.38 19.74 27.49
CA TYR A 182 4.61 18.51 28.24
C TYR A 182 5.74 18.76 29.24
N ASP A 183 5.39 19.22 30.44
CA ASP A 183 6.34 19.73 31.45
C ASP A 183 7.25 20.84 30.88
N SER A 184 8.55 20.58 30.74
CA SER A 184 9.50 21.53 30.15
C SER A 184 9.67 21.37 28.63
N ILE A 185 8.92 20.47 27.99
CA ILE A 185 9.03 20.20 26.56
C ILE A 185 7.84 20.83 25.83
N MET A 186 8.13 21.72 24.89
CA MET A 186 7.15 22.25 23.94
C MET A 186 7.15 21.40 22.68
N VAL A 187 5.97 20.93 22.26
CA VAL A 187 5.79 20.18 21.01
C VAL A 187 4.89 20.99 20.10
N GLN A 188 5.36 21.31 18.90
CA GLN A 188 4.62 22.04 17.87
C GLN A 188 4.42 21.16 16.65
N ALA A 189 3.19 21.07 16.14
CA ALA A 189 2.90 20.31 14.91
C ALA A 189 3.22 21.15 13.67
N LEU A 190 4.14 20.69 12.83
CA LEU A 190 4.53 21.40 11.61
C LEU A 190 3.62 21.01 10.43
N ASP A 191 3.46 19.71 10.20
CA ASP A 191 2.60 19.17 9.15
C ASP A 191 2.22 17.71 9.40
N VAL A 192 1.26 17.26 8.60
CA VAL A 192 0.83 15.88 8.48
C VAL A 192 0.73 15.52 7.00
N VAL A 193 1.37 14.44 6.61
CA VAL A 193 1.21 13.80 5.30
C VAL A 193 0.41 12.52 5.49
N GLU A 194 -0.72 12.43 4.82
CA GLU A 194 -1.59 11.26 4.86
C GLU A 194 -1.25 10.28 3.72
N TYR A 195 -1.20 9.00 4.05
CA TYR A 195 -1.09 7.88 3.14
C TYR A 195 -2.30 6.96 3.34
N ALA A 196 -2.62 6.13 2.35
CA ALA A 196 -3.77 5.22 2.47
C ALA A 196 -3.72 4.31 3.73
N HIS A 197 -2.52 3.92 4.17
CA HIS A 197 -2.35 2.96 5.28
C HIS A 197 -1.64 3.51 6.52
N PHE A 198 -1.02 4.68 6.42
CA PHE A 198 -0.28 5.31 7.51
C PHE A 198 -0.29 6.82 7.38
N SER A 199 0.14 7.51 8.44
CA SER A 199 0.32 8.96 8.45
C SER A 199 1.71 9.33 8.93
N VAL A 200 2.27 10.41 8.39
CA VAL A 200 3.58 10.94 8.77
C VAL A 200 3.39 12.33 9.33
N ARG A 201 3.80 12.56 10.58
CA ARG A 201 3.68 13.85 11.27
C ARG A 201 5.05 14.41 11.58
N ARG A 202 5.28 15.69 11.29
CA ARG A 202 6.52 16.38 11.64
C ARG A 202 6.27 17.32 12.81
N PHE A 203 7.12 17.22 13.83
CA PHE A 203 7.07 18.02 15.03
C PHE A 203 8.36 18.80 15.21
N GLN A 204 8.22 20.05 15.67
CA GLN A 204 9.31 20.78 16.28
C GLN A 204 9.18 20.64 17.80
N VAL A 205 10.24 20.16 18.43
CA VAL A 205 10.28 19.88 19.86
C VAL A 205 11.33 20.76 20.51
N THR A 206 10.93 21.60 21.45
CA THR A 206 11.84 22.55 22.13
C THR A 206 11.88 22.24 23.62
N ASP A 207 13.08 22.01 24.15
CA ASP A 207 13.31 21.96 25.59
C ASP A 207 13.39 23.38 26.13
N LEU A 208 12.37 23.80 26.89
CA LEU A 208 12.26 25.14 27.46
C LEU A 208 13.35 25.46 28.49
N ASN A 209 13.96 24.44 29.09
CA ASN A 209 15.06 24.64 30.05
C ASN A 209 16.40 24.85 29.35
N ALA A 210 16.66 24.07 28.30
CA ALA A 210 17.93 24.10 27.56
C ALA A 210 17.93 25.09 26.38
N GLY A 211 16.74 25.52 25.92
CA GLY A 211 16.56 26.28 24.69
C GLY A 211 16.87 25.49 23.41
N ALA A 212 17.05 24.17 23.52
CA ALA A 212 17.44 23.32 22.40
C ALA A 212 16.21 22.82 21.63
N THR A 213 16.25 22.95 20.30
CA THR A 213 15.18 22.51 19.40
C THR A 213 15.60 21.29 18.59
N HIS A 214 14.69 20.32 18.47
CA HIS A 214 14.87 19.07 17.74
C HIS A 214 13.68 18.84 16.82
N PHE A 215 13.91 18.23 15.66
CA PHE A 215 12.84 17.82 14.76
C PHE A 215 12.55 16.33 14.95
N VAL A 216 11.28 16.00 15.15
CA VAL A 216 10.82 14.63 15.37
C VAL A 216 9.75 14.27 14.35
N ILE A 217 9.90 13.11 13.72
CA ILE A 217 8.95 12.58 12.75
C ILE A 217 8.25 11.37 13.37
N GLN A 218 6.92 11.38 13.37
CA GLN A 218 6.12 10.23 13.77
C GLN A 218 5.51 9.55 12.54
N TYR A 219 5.77 8.26 12.41
CA TYR A 219 5.18 7.35 11.44
C TYR A 219 4.10 6.52 12.14
N HIS A 220 2.84 6.77 11.83
CA HIS A 220 1.70 6.09 12.44
C HIS A 220 1.03 5.15 11.45
N TYR A 221 1.27 3.85 11.60
CA TYR A 221 0.61 2.79 10.83
C TYR A 221 -0.75 2.47 11.44
N HIS A 222 -1.82 2.86 10.75
CA HIS A 222 -3.19 2.66 11.24
C HIS A 222 -3.89 1.45 10.61
N SER A 223 -3.32 0.80 9.58
CA SER A 223 -3.94 -0.35 8.90
C SER A 223 -3.68 -1.72 9.55
N TRP A 224 -3.16 -1.77 10.78
CA TRP A 224 -3.00 -3.01 11.53
C TRP A 224 -4.26 -3.31 12.34
N PHE A 225 -5.34 -3.72 11.67
CA PHE A 225 -6.61 -4.04 12.32
C PHE A 225 -6.83 -5.55 12.42
N ALA A 226 -7.38 -5.98 13.56
CA ALA A 226 -8.33 -7.08 13.57
C ALA A 226 -9.48 -6.68 12.64
N LYS A 227 -9.74 -7.41 11.53
CA LYS A 227 -10.97 -7.17 10.76
C LYS A 227 -12.15 -7.19 11.74
N SER A 228 -12.68 -6.02 12.08
CA SER A 228 -14.03 -5.91 12.57
C SER A 228 -14.89 -6.39 11.43
N ASN A 229 -15.84 -7.28 11.70
CA ASN A 229 -16.80 -7.75 10.73
C ASN A 229 -17.60 -6.55 10.15
N ALA A 230 -17.07 -5.88 9.14
CA ALA A 230 -17.80 -4.98 8.26
C ALA A 230 -18.66 -5.77 7.25
N ALA A 231 -19.09 -6.97 7.67
CA ALA A 231 -20.18 -7.74 7.10
C ALA A 231 -21.29 -7.96 8.15
N SER A 232 -21.30 -7.19 9.26
CA SER A 232 -22.39 -7.20 10.24
C SER A 232 -22.88 -5.77 10.49
N SER A 233 -23.62 -5.24 9.52
CA SER A 233 -24.80 -4.43 9.84
C SER A 233 -26.05 -5.26 9.48
N MET A 234 -26.22 -6.40 10.15
CA MET A 234 -27.56 -6.93 10.38
C MET A 234 -27.95 -6.50 11.80
N PHE A 235 -28.67 -5.39 11.88
CA PHE A 235 -29.59 -5.17 12.98
C PHE A 235 -30.60 -6.31 12.93
N ASP A 236 -30.63 -7.16 13.95
CA ASP A 236 -31.80 -8.00 14.20
C ASP A 236 -32.41 -7.62 15.55
N SER A 237 -33.65 -7.20 15.47
CA SER A 237 -34.38 -6.48 16.50
C SER A 237 -35.06 -7.42 17.49
N TYR A 238 -34.35 -8.33 18.17
CA TYR A 238 -34.93 -9.00 19.35
C TYR A 238 -33.86 -9.30 20.40
N GLY A 239 -33.89 -8.50 21.48
CA GLY A 239 -33.02 -8.67 22.63
C GLY A 239 -33.22 -10.00 23.33
N LYS A 240 -32.15 -10.81 23.40
CA LYS A 240 -31.97 -11.81 24.45
C LYS A 240 -30.49 -12.12 24.62
N VAL A 241 -29.91 -11.60 25.70
CA VAL A 241 -28.55 -11.92 26.17
C VAL A 241 -28.63 -13.23 26.93
N THR A 242 -27.97 -14.29 26.45
CA THR A 242 -27.68 -15.48 27.25
C THR A 242 -26.20 -15.48 27.63
N ALA A 243 -25.94 -15.29 28.92
CA ALA A 243 -24.62 -15.46 29.53
C ALA A 243 -24.24 -16.95 29.52
N LEU A 244 -23.11 -17.29 28.90
CA LEU A 244 -22.49 -18.62 29.00
C LEU A 244 -21.15 -18.52 29.74
N GLY A 245 -20.96 -19.45 30.67
CA GLY A 245 -19.98 -19.40 31.73
C GLY A 245 -18.53 -19.67 31.35
N SER A 246 -17.71 -19.32 32.34
CA SER A 246 -16.26 -19.37 32.41
C SER A 246 -15.69 -20.79 32.28
N THR A 247 -15.21 -21.16 31.09
CA THR A 247 -14.13 -22.15 30.85
C THR A 247 -13.92 -22.25 29.34
N ASP A 248 -13.16 -21.31 28.74
CA ASP A 248 -12.47 -21.48 27.45
C ASP A 248 -11.78 -20.17 27.04
N ARG A 249 -10.65 -19.87 27.70
CA ARG A 249 -9.81 -18.72 27.32
C ARG A 249 -8.85 -19.04 26.16
N VAL A 250 -8.49 -20.31 25.96
CA VAL A 250 -7.49 -20.73 24.97
C VAL A 250 -8.09 -20.80 23.55
N SER A 251 -9.36 -21.16 23.43
CA SER A 251 -10.11 -21.22 22.16
C SER A 251 -10.50 -19.82 21.64
N ALA A 252 -10.74 -18.87 22.55
CA ALA A 252 -11.04 -17.47 22.22
C ALA A 252 -9.79 -16.69 21.73
N GLU A 253 -8.60 -16.98 22.28
CA GLU A 253 -7.34 -16.34 21.88
C GLU A 253 -6.81 -16.77 20.50
N LEU A 254 -7.28 -17.90 19.96
CA LEU A 254 -6.91 -18.41 18.64
C LEU A 254 -7.91 -18.01 17.54
N SER A 255 -9.11 -17.56 17.91
CA SER A 255 -10.25 -17.34 17.01
C SER A 255 -10.45 -15.87 16.61
N GLU A 256 -10.00 -14.91 17.43
CA GLU A 256 -10.22 -13.49 17.17
C GLU A 256 -8.92 -12.67 17.14
N ARG A 257 -8.92 -11.66 16.26
CA ARG A 257 -8.02 -10.49 16.21
C ARG A 257 -6.74 -10.51 15.38
N ASP A 258 -6.85 -10.71 14.06
CA ASP A 258 -5.99 -10.04 13.03
C ASP A 258 -6.31 -10.52 11.60
N ALA A 259 -7.57 -10.75 11.20
CA ALA A 259 -7.89 -11.31 9.87
C ALA A 259 -7.60 -10.40 8.64
N GLY A 260 -6.75 -9.38 8.77
CA GLY A 260 -6.29 -8.53 7.67
C GLY A 260 -4.98 -7.81 8.00
N PHE A 261 -3.85 -8.53 7.93
CA PHE A 261 -2.54 -7.89 7.87
C PHE A 261 -2.11 -7.76 6.40
N ASP A 262 -2.07 -6.53 5.90
CA ASP A 262 -1.59 -6.24 4.56
C ASP A 262 -0.06 -6.15 4.57
N HIS A 263 0.59 -7.23 4.13
CA HIS A 263 2.04 -7.34 4.05
C HIS A 263 2.66 -6.25 3.16
N LEU A 264 2.00 -5.92 2.03
CA LEU A 264 2.54 -4.96 1.07
C LEU A 264 2.46 -3.53 1.62
N ALA A 265 1.34 -3.17 2.23
CA ALA A 265 1.19 -1.87 2.90
C ALA A 265 2.18 -1.70 4.06
N PHE A 266 2.47 -2.77 4.80
CA PHE A 266 3.45 -2.73 5.87
C PHE A 266 4.89 -2.59 5.36
N ILE A 267 5.23 -3.25 4.25
CA ILE A 267 6.54 -3.09 3.60
C ILE A 267 6.72 -1.66 3.07
N ASP A 268 5.68 -1.08 2.46
CA ASP A 268 5.68 0.32 2.02
C ASP A 268 5.94 1.26 3.20
N PHE A 269 5.18 1.09 4.30
CA PHE A 269 5.40 1.82 5.55
C PHE A 269 6.82 1.66 6.10
N TYR A 270 7.36 0.44 6.10
CA TYR A 270 8.71 0.15 6.57
C TYR A 270 9.76 0.95 5.79
N PHE A 271 9.67 0.96 4.45
CA PHE A 271 10.62 1.71 3.64
C PHE A 271 10.55 3.22 3.86
N HIS A 272 9.36 3.78 4.13
CA HIS A 272 9.23 5.19 4.50
C HIS A 272 9.96 5.55 5.79
N VAL A 273 9.96 4.65 6.79
CA VAL A 273 10.74 4.84 8.02
C VAL A 273 12.25 4.71 7.72
N LYS A 274 12.65 3.67 6.99
CA LYS A 274 14.07 3.38 6.78
C LYS A 274 14.78 4.38 5.87
N MET A 275 14.11 4.84 4.81
CA MET A 275 14.69 5.82 3.88
C MET A 275 14.89 7.20 4.50
N ALA A 276 14.15 7.53 5.57
CA ALA A 276 14.33 8.77 6.32
C ALA A 276 15.42 8.67 7.42
N THR A 277 15.96 7.49 7.70
CA THR A 277 16.89 7.27 8.81
C THR A 277 18.29 7.78 8.50
N ARG A 278 18.84 8.62 9.38
CA ARG A 278 20.21 9.15 9.28
C ARG A 278 21.17 8.48 10.28
N LEU A 279 22.47 8.58 10.03
CA LEU A 279 23.50 7.94 10.88
C LEU A 279 23.66 8.66 12.22
N GLU A 280 23.45 9.97 12.23
CA GLU A 280 23.50 10.86 13.39
C GLU A 280 22.27 10.77 14.31
N ASP A 281 21.19 10.14 13.83
CA ASP A 281 19.96 10.01 14.61
C ASP A 281 20.16 9.06 15.80
N GLY A 282 19.48 9.34 16.92
CA GLY A 282 19.38 8.43 18.06
C GLY A 282 18.64 7.12 17.74
N PRO A 283 18.26 6.33 18.76
CA PRO A 283 17.47 5.13 18.54
C PRO A 283 16.10 5.47 17.96
N ILE A 284 15.57 4.59 17.09
CA ILE A 284 14.19 4.68 16.63
C ILE A 284 13.27 4.23 17.76
N LEU A 285 12.33 5.09 18.14
CA LEU A 285 11.31 4.74 19.14
C LEU A 285 10.20 3.95 18.46
N VAL A 286 9.97 2.71 18.88
CA VAL A 286 8.90 1.87 18.34
C VAL A 286 7.92 1.55 19.46
N HIS A 287 6.64 1.86 19.24
CA HIS A 287 5.60 1.55 20.22
C HIS A 287 4.29 1.08 19.57
N CYS A 288 3.61 0.18 20.26
CA CYS A 288 2.21 -0.19 20.06
C CYS A 288 1.47 0.03 21.39
N GLU A 289 0.51 -0.79 21.78
CA GLU A 289 -0.15 -0.65 23.09
C GLU A 289 0.85 -0.83 24.26
N ASP A 290 1.38 -2.05 24.43
CA ASP A 290 2.31 -2.38 25.52
C ASP A 290 3.79 -2.34 25.10
N GLY A 291 4.07 -2.05 23.83
CA GLY A 291 5.43 -2.07 23.29
C GLY A 291 6.00 -3.47 23.14
N VAL A 292 5.15 -4.46 22.87
CA VAL A 292 5.53 -5.88 22.80
C VAL A 292 5.12 -6.49 21.46
N SER A 293 3.83 -6.66 21.19
CA SER A 293 3.29 -7.40 20.04
C SER A 293 3.76 -6.88 18.68
N ARG A 294 3.12 -5.83 18.14
CA ARG A 294 3.43 -5.24 16.83
C ARG A 294 4.83 -4.61 16.80
N THR A 295 5.25 -4.05 17.95
CA THR A 295 6.61 -3.50 18.15
C THR A 295 7.69 -4.56 17.87
N SER A 296 7.50 -5.78 18.38
CA SER A 296 8.46 -6.86 18.14
C SER A 296 8.52 -7.29 16.68
N VAL A 297 7.40 -7.29 15.96
CA VAL A 297 7.39 -7.63 14.54
C VAL A 297 8.19 -6.62 13.73
N PHE A 298 7.98 -5.32 13.94
CA PHE A 298 8.74 -4.28 13.24
C PHE A 298 10.25 -4.40 13.50
N VAL A 299 10.65 -4.52 14.77
CA VAL A 299 12.07 -4.60 15.15
C VAL A 299 12.72 -5.91 14.68
N ALA A 300 12.02 -7.03 14.78
CA ALA A 300 12.49 -8.33 14.30
C ALA A 300 12.63 -8.32 12.78
N PHE A 301 11.61 -7.85 12.06
CA PHE A 301 11.62 -7.77 10.60
C PHE A 301 12.78 -6.93 10.11
N ASP A 302 12.98 -5.72 10.66
CA ASP A 302 14.11 -4.87 10.29
C ASP A 302 15.46 -5.56 10.51
N THR A 303 15.64 -6.18 11.68
CA THR A 303 16.89 -6.87 12.04
C THR A 303 17.15 -8.05 11.11
N LEU A 304 16.12 -8.84 10.82
CA LEU A 304 16.22 -10.02 9.96
C LEU A 304 16.37 -9.63 8.49
N PHE A 305 15.74 -8.55 8.04
CA PHE A 305 15.86 -8.07 6.66
C PHE A 305 17.26 -7.51 6.41
N GLN A 306 17.83 -6.77 7.36
CA GLN A 306 19.25 -6.39 7.29
C GLN A 306 20.16 -7.63 7.23
N GLN A 307 19.89 -8.65 8.05
CA GLN A 307 20.64 -9.91 8.01
C GLN A 307 20.53 -10.58 6.63
N LEU A 308 19.32 -10.63 6.05
CA LEU A 308 19.08 -11.19 4.73
C LEU A 308 19.87 -10.44 3.65
N MET A 309 19.89 -9.11 3.68
CA MET A 309 20.57 -8.29 2.69
C MET A 309 22.11 -8.40 2.77
N HIS A 310 22.66 -8.66 3.96
CA HIS A 310 24.11 -8.77 4.17
C HIS A 310 24.66 -10.19 4.05
N GLU A 311 23.96 -11.18 4.58
CA GLU A 311 24.43 -12.57 4.68
C GLU A 311 23.76 -13.50 3.66
N HIS A 312 22.68 -13.06 3.00
CA HIS A 312 21.80 -13.94 2.21
C HIS A 312 21.25 -15.13 3.01
N ALA A 313 21.17 -14.97 4.33
CA ALA A 313 20.67 -15.96 5.28
C ALA A 313 20.00 -15.25 6.46
N VAL A 314 19.04 -15.92 7.11
CA VAL A 314 18.33 -15.38 8.28
C VAL A 314 18.23 -16.42 9.38
N THR A 315 18.20 -15.96 10.64
CA THR A 315 17.94 -16.83 11.80
C THR A 315 16.81 -16.28 12.68
N VAL A 316 15.57 -16.48 12.25
CA VAL A 316 14.36 -15.94 12.91
C VAL A 316 14.28 -16.31 14.41
N PRO A 317 14.43 -17.58 14.83
CA PRO A 317 14.30 -17.93 16.26
C PRO A 317 15.36 -17.26 17.14
N ARG A 318 16.57 -17.07 16.62
CA ARG A 318 17.67 -16.44 17.36
C ARG A 318 17.40 -14.96 17.59
N VAL A 319 16.92 -14.26 16.57
CA VAL A 319 16.51 -12.84 16.71
C VAL A 319 15.36 -12.73 17.69
N CYS A 320 14.30 -13.54 17.55
CA CYS A 320 13.16 -13.54 18.49
C CYS A 320 13.59 -13.86 19.94
N SER A 321 14.51 -14.82 20.12
CA SER A 321 15.08 -15.13 21.44
C SER A 321 15.87 -13.96 22.02
N SER A 322 16.62 -13.23 21.17
CA SER A 322 17.34 -12.02 21.57
C SER A 322 16.37 -10.92 22.00
N LEU A 323 15.29 -10.71 21.26
CA LEU A 323 14.24 -9.75 21.61
C LEU A 323 13.59 -10.09 22.95
N ARG A 324 13.29 -11.37 23.21
CA ARG A 324 12.75 -11.83 24.51
C ARG A 324 13.72 -11.64 25.68
N ARG A 325 15.03 -11.52 25.43
CA ARG A 325 16.02 -11.14 26.46
C ARG A 325 16.08 -9.63 26.67
N ALA A 326 15.82 -8.84 25.64
CA ALA A 326 15.76 -7.40 25.74
C ALA A 326 14.45 -6.90 26.38
N ARG A 327 13.31 -7.53 26.11
CA ARG A 327 12.02 -7.17 26.68
C ARG A 327 11.14 -8.43 26.78
N PRO A 328 10.38 -8.64 27.87
CA PRO A 328 9.56 -9.84 28.01
C PRO A 328 8.51 -9.94 26.92
N ASN A 329 8.11 -11.17 26.61
CA ASN A 329 6.97 -11.51 25.75
C ASN A 329 7.02 -10.97 24.30
N MET A 330 8.18 -10.49 23.83
CA MET A 330 8.38 -10.12 22.42
C MET A 330 8.07 -11.31 21.50
N ILE A 331 7.35 -11.04 20.41
CA ILE A 331 6.69 -12.03 19.54
C ILE A 331 5.80 -12.95 20.40
N PRO A 332 4.64 -12.43 20.86
CA PRO A 332 3.82 -13.09 21.88
C PRO A 332 2.97 -14.25 21.35
N THR A 333 2.75 -14.34 20.03
CA THR A 333 1.92 -15.39 19.44
C THR A 333 2.62 -16.05 18.24
N PRO A 334 2.29 -17.31 17.92
CA PRO A 334 2.76 -17.97 16.69
C PRO A 334 2.40 -17.19 15.43
N ARG A 335 1.32 -16.41 15.48
CA ARG A 335 0.86 -15.57 14.38
C ARG A 335 1.85 -14.45 14.05
N HIS A 336 2.29 -13.70 15.06
CA HIS A 336 3.34 -12.68 14.88
C HIS A 336 4.63 -13.31 14.36
N PHE A 337 4.95 -14.52 14.82
CA PHE A 337 6.10 -15.26 14.32
C PHE A 337 5.93 -15.63 12.83
N ALA A 338 4.71 -15.96 12.38
CA ALA A 338 4.45 -16.36 10.99
C ALA A 338 4.53 -15.17 10.04
N VAL A 339 3.95 -14.05 10.45
CA VAL A 339 4.03 -12.77 9.73
C VAL A 339 5.48 -12.36 9.47
N LEU A 340 6.44 -12.67 10.36
CA LEU A 340 7.86 -12.40 10.09
C LEU A 340 8.38 -13.16 8.87
N TYR A 341 8.05 -14.44 8.75
CA TYR A 341 8.46 -15.24 7.59
C TYR A 341 7.78 -14.76 6.32
N ASP A 342 6.49 -14.44 6.39
CA ASP A 342 5.73 -13.90 5.25
C ASP A 342 6.33 -12.55 4.78
N LEU A 343 6.63 -11.63 5.71
CA LEU A 343 7.27 -10.35 5.41
C LEU A 343 8.68 -10.51 4.83
N LEU A 344 9.51 -11.40 5.38
CA LEU A 344 10.86 -11.65 4.88
C LEU A 344 10.85 -12.28 3.48
N PHE A 345 9.90 -13.17 3.24
CA PHE A 345 9.70 -13.75 1.93
C PHE A 345 9.32 -12.66 0.93
N GLU A 346 8.26 -11.90 1.22
CA GLU A 346 7.77 -10.81 0.37
C GLU A 346 8.85 -9.78 0.04
N ALA A 347 9.50 -9.23 1.07
CA ALA A 347 10.55 -8.25 0.87
C ALA A 347 11.77 -8.83 0.13
N GLY A 348 12.09 -10.11 0.35
CA GLY A 348 13.23 -10.76 -0.29
C GLY A 348 13.02 -11.14 -1.76
N ILE A 349 11.80 -11.55 -2.16
CA ILE A 349 11.50 -11.89 -3.57
C ILE A 349 11.54 -10.64 -4.46
N ALA A 350 11.21 -9.49 -3.90
CA ALA A 350 11.21 -8.22 -4.60
C ALA A 350 12.60 -7.73 -4.97
N GLY A 351 13.66 -8.25 -4.34
CA GLY A 351 15.04 -7.93 -4.67
C GLY A 351 15.34 -6.44 -4.54
N HIS A 352 16.04 -5.89 -5.52
CA HIS A 352 16.25 -4.44 -5.64
C HIS A 352 15.00 -3.76 -6.25
N SER A 353 13.91 -3.69 -5.48
CA SER A 353 12.64 -3.08 -5.89
C SER A 353 12.52 -1.59 -5.66
N LEU A 354 13.36 -1.02 -4.78
CA LEU A 354 13.40 0.41 -4.50
C LEU A 354 14.11 1.14 -5.64
N VAL A 355 13.39 2.07 -6.26
CA VAL A 355 13.88 2.92 -7.34
C VAL A 355 13.83 4.37 -6.86
N ASP A 356 14.97 5.07 -6.92
CA ASP A 356 15.07 6.50 -6.62
C ASP A 356 14.86 7.35 -7.89
N LEU A 357 15.21 8.64 -7.83
CA LEU A 357 15.11 9.55 -8.98
C LEU A 357 16.01 9.14 -10.16
N ASP A 358 17.05 8.31 -9.97
CA ASP A 358 17.87 7.77 -11.06
C ASP A 358 17.30 6.46 -11.62
N VAL A 359 16.03 6.55 -12.05
CA VAL A 359 15.29 5.46 -12.71
C VAL A 359 16.07 4.93 -13.93
N ARG A 360 16.86 5.78 -14.59
CA ARG A 360 17.64 5.43 -15.79
C ARG A 360 18.74 4.43 -15.45
N SER A 361 19.46 4.62 -14.35
CA SER A 361 20.46 3.67 -13.87
C SER A 361 19.83 2.34 -13.46
N ALA A 362 18.67 2.38 -12.77
CA ALA A 362 17.92 1.18 -12.43
C ALA A 362 17.51 0.39 -13.69
N LEU A 363 16.91 1.06 -14.69
CA LEU A 363 16.52 0.42 -15.95
C LEU A 363 17.72 -0.13 -16.73
N LYS A 364 18.86 0.58 -16.73
CA LYS A 364 20.10 0.10 -17.38
C LYS A 364 20.59 -1.18 -16.74
N THR A 365 20.57 -1.25 -15.40
CA THR A 365 20.94 -2.44 -14.64
C THR A 365 19.98 -3.59 -14.94
N LEU A 366 18.67 -3.33 -14.93
CA LEU A 366 17.66 -4.35 -15.20
C LEU A 366 17.67 -4.86 -16.65
N SER A 367 18.12 -4.04 -17.59
CA SER A 367 18.22 -4.42 -19.01
C SER A 367 19.42 -5.34 -19.29
N GLN A 368 20.34 -5.51 -18.34
CA GLN A 368 21.47 -6.42 -18.49
C GLN A 368 20.99 -7.88 -18.44
N ARG A 369 21.70 -8.74 -19.17
CA ARG A 369 21.42 -10.18 -19.23
C ARG A 369 21.91 -10.86 -17.96
N ASN A 370 21.02 -11.58 -17.28
CA ASN A 370 21.40 -12.51 -16.24
C ASN A 370 22.01 -13.75 -16.90
N VAL A 371 23.31 -13.96 -16.73
CA VAL A 371 24.05 -15.07 -17.35
C VAL A 371 23.56 -16.43 -16.85
N ALA A 372 23.10 -16.52 -15.59
CA ALA A 372 22.62 -17.77 -15.02
C ALA A 372 21.22 -18.15 -15.53
N ALA A 373 20.34 -17.16 -15.72
CA ALA A 373 18.95 -17.39 -16.12
C ALA A 373 18.72 -17.32 -17.64
N GLY A 374 19.65 -16.74 -18.40
CA GLY A 374 19.59 -16.65 -19.85
C GLY A 374 18.76 -15.48 -20.41
N PHE A 375 18.02 -14.76 -19.56
CA PHE A 375 17.20 -13.58 -19.90
C PHE A 375 17.61 -12.34 -19.07
N THR A 376 17.00 -11.17 -19.34
CA THR A 376 17.33 -9.92 -18.62
C THR A 376 16.81 -9.91 -17.17
N TYR A 377 17.45 -9.17 -16.27
CA TYR A 377 16.94 -8.99 -14.89
C TYR A 377 15.54 -8.35 -14.87
N LEU A 378 15.17 -7.57 -15.89
CA LEU A 378 13.82 -7.04 -16.07
C LEU A 378 12.80 -8.16 -16.36
N THR A 379 13.15 -9.11 -17.23
CA THR A 379 12.35 -10.31 -17.48
C THR A 379 12.23 -11.15 -16.22
N GLU A 380 13.32 -11.25 -15.44
CA GLU A 380 13.32 -11.92 -14.15
C GLU A 380 12.35 -11.27 -13.16
N GLN A 381 12.40 -9.94 -13.00
CA GLN A 381 11.47 -9.18 -12.15
C GLN A 381 10.03 -9.44 -12.56
N TRP A 382 9.73 -9.42 -13.87
CA TRP A 382 8.38 -9.72 -14.37
C TRP A 382 7.95 -11.14 -14.06
N TYR A 383 8.82 -12.13 -14.25
CA TYR A 383 8.54 -13.54 -13.93
C TYR A 383 8.21 -13.71 -12.44
N LEU A 384 9.01 -13.10 -11.57
CA LEU A 384 8.78 -13.15 -10.12
C LEU A 384 7.46 -12.48 -9.75
N LEU A 385 7.20 -11.31 -10.31
CA LEU A 385 5.96 -10.59 -10.09
C LEU A 385 4.74 -11.42 -10.53
N HIS A 386 4.82 -12.09 -11.68
CA HIS A 386 3.72 -12.91 -12.20
C HIS A 386 3.50 -14.19 -11.39
N ASN A 387 4.56 -14.88 -11.00
CA ASN A 387 4.47 -16.21 -10.37
C ASN A 387 4.31 -16.16 -8.85
N TYR A 388 4.85 -15.12 -8.19
CA TYR A 388 4.68 -14.92 -6.75
C TYR A 388 3.55 -13.96 -6.41
N THR A 389 2.70 -13.62 -7.39
CA THR A 389 1.35 -13.13 -7.10
C THR A 389 0.42 -14.34 -7.05
N PRO A 390 -0.29 -14.60 -5.93
CA PRO A 390 -1.27 -15.68 -5.82
C PRO A 390 -2.31 -15.66 -6.95
N SER A 391 -2.72 -16.84 -7.43
CA SER A 391 -3.82 -16.96 -8.40
C SER A 391 -5.17 -16.93 -7.69
N CYS A 392 -6.16 -16.22 -8.27
CA CYS A 392 -7.50 -16.17 -7.72
C CYS A 392 -8.15 -17.55 -7.68
N SER A 393 -8.63 -17.96 -6.50
CA SER A 393 -9.30 -19.24 -6.33
C SER A 393 -10.79 -19.16 -6.69
N ARG A 394 -11.21 -19.96 -7.69
CA ARG A 394 -12.63 -20.12 -8.07
C ARG A 394 -13.58 -20.40 -6.91
N LYS A 395 -13.10 -21.11 -5.88
CA LYS A 395 -13.92 -21.59 -4.76
C LYS A 395 -14.00 -20.62 -3.58
N THR A 396 -13.11 -19.64 -3.51
CA THR A 396 -12.94 -18.83 -2.29
C THR A 396 -12.82 -17.33 -2.53
N GLU A 397 -12.46 -16.90 -3.73
CA GLU A 397 -12.08 -15.51 -3.98
C GLU A 397 -12.85 -14.84 -5.13
N VAL A 398 -13.50 -15.58 -6.03
CA VAL A 398 -14.27 -15.01 -7.15
C VAL A 398 -15.68 -15.60 -7.22
N ILE A 399 -16.25 -15.90 -6.06
CA ILE A 399 -17.52 -16.63 -5.94
C ILE A 399 -18.65 -15.79 -6.53
N ASP A 400 -18.69 -14.51 -6.19
CA ASP A 400 -19.78 -13.63 -6.65
C ASP A 400 -19.69 -13.41 -8.16
N ALA A 401 -18.48 -13.22 -8.69
CA ALA A 401 -18.23 -13.04 -10.11
C ALA A 401 -18.70 -14.24 -10.95
N LEU A 402 -18.54 -15.46 -10.44
CA LEU A 402 -18.90 -16.70 -11.10
C LEU A 402 -20.32 -17.19 -10.74
N SER A 403 -21.09 -16.43 -9.97
CA SER A 403 -22.46 -16.82 -9.67
C SER A 403 -23.31 -16.85 -10.96
N PRO A 404 -24.36 -17.70 -11.03
CA PRO A 404 -25.17 -17.85 -12.25
C PRO A 404 -25.76 -16.53 -12.78
N ILE A 405 -26.15 -15.63 -11.87
CA ILE A 405 -26.73 -14.33 -12.21
C ILE A 405 -25.68 -13.30 -12.68
N ASN A 406 -24.41 -13.47 -12.28
CA ASN A 406 -23.32 -12.52 -12.56
C ASN A 406 -22.40 -12.94 -13.70
N THR A 407 -22.43 -14.21 -14.10
CA THR A 407 -21.52 -14.72 -15.13
C THR A 407 -21.64 -13.91 -16.44
N GLN A 408 -22.87 -13.56 -16.82
CA GLN A 408 -23.19 -12.71 -17.97
C GLN A 408 -22.83 -11.22 -17.81
N LYS A 409 -22.48 -10.79 -16.59
CA LYS A 409 -21.99 -9.43 -16.29
C LYS A 409 -20.47 -9.31 -16.46
N ASN A 410 -19.79 -10.39 -16.81
CA ASN A 410 -18.36 -10.43 -17.13
C ASN A 410 -18.15 -10.55 -18.63
N ARG A 411 -17.24 -9.76 -19.21
CA ARG A 411 -16.87 -9.89 -20.62
C ARG A 411 -16.11 -11.19 -20.89
N TYR A 412 -15.24 -11.58 -19.95
CA TYR A 412 -14.39 -12.77 -20.05
C TYR A 412 -14.58 -13.71 -18.84
N PRO A 413 -15.75 -14.34 -18.66
CA PRO A 413 -16.07 -15.15 -17.47
C PRO A 413 -15.17 -16.38 -17.29
N ASN A 414 -14.58 -16.88 -18.38
CA ASN A 414 -13.72 -18.06 -18.35
C ASN A 414 -12.26 -17.76 -17.95
N LEU A 415 -11.88 -16.48 -17.90
CA LEU A 415 -10.53 -16.02 -17.66
C LEU A 415 -10.46 -15.35 -16.27
N LEU A 416 -10.04 -16.11 -15.27
CA LEU A 416 -10.04 -15.68 -13.86
C LEU A 416 -9.22 -14.41 -13.61
N ASP A 417 -8.18 -14.18 -14.41
CA ASP A 417 -7.29 -13.03 -14.26
C ASP A 417 -7.98 -11.68 -14.54
N PHE A 418 -9.15 -11.72 -15.19
CA PHE A 418 -10.04 -10.57 -15.46
C PHE A 418 -11.29 -10.55 -14.57
N LEU A 419 -11.39 -11.44 -13.59
CA LEU A 419 -12.50 -11.42 -12.62
C LEU A 419 -12.06 -10.67 -11.36
N PRO A 420 -12.97 -9.89 -10.74
CA PRO A 420 -12.66 -9.19 -9.51
C PRO A 420 -12.66 -10.17 -8.33
N PRO A 421 -11.63 -10.18 -7.47
CA PRO A 421 -11.70 -10.88 -6.20
C PRO A 421 -12.77 -10.25 -5.29
N ASP A 422 -13.54 -11.07 -4.58
CA ASP A 422 -14.65 -10.67 -3.72
C ASP A 422 -14.22 -9.70 -2.61
N CYS A 423 -12.95 -9.73 -2.19
CA CYS A 423 -12.40 -8.83 -1.18
C CYS A 423 -12.03 -7.44 -1.69
N PHE A 424 -11.96 -7.24 -3.01
CA PHE A 424 -11.59 -5.96 -3.63
C PHE A 424 -12.70 -5.39 -4.52
N ARG A 425 -13.84 -6.08 -4.66
CA ARG A 425 -14.92 -5.61 -5.53
C ARG A 425 -15.78 -4.53 -4.87
N PRO A 426 -16.25 -3.53 -5.62
CA PRO A 426 -17.35 -2.67 -5.20
C PRO A 426 -18.64 -3.47 -4.99
N ARG A 427 -19.47 -2.97 -4.09
CA ARG A 427 -20.83 -3.50 -3.83
C ARG A 427 -21.84 -2.42 -4.13
N ILE A 428 -22.54 -2.56 -5.25
CA ILE A 428 -23.57 -1.60 -5.65
C ILE A 428 -24.89 -1.88 -4.90
N PRO A 429 -25.64 -0.86 -4.48
CA PRO A 429 -26.95 -1.07 -3.89
C PRO A 429 -27.88 -1.82 -4.86
N PRO A 430 -28.70 -2.76 -4.37
CA PRO A 430 -29.71 -3.40 -5.20
C PRO A 430 -30.67 -2.33 -5.76
N GLY A 431 -30.96 -2.40 -7.06
CA GLY A 431 -31.80 -1.41 -7.74
C GLY A 431 -33.20 -1.31 -7.10
N TYR A 432 -33.67 -0.08 -6.88
CA TYR A 432 -34.95 0.22 -6.21
C TYR A 432 -36.20 -0.36 -6.92
N ASN A 433 -36.10 -0.77 -8.18
CA ASN A 433 -37.23 -1.20 -9.02
C ASN A 433 -37.14 -2.64 -9.55
N SER A 434 -36.12 -3.42 -9.20
CA SER A 434 -35.97 -4.79 -9.73
C SER A 434 -36.61 -5.81 -8.77
N VAL A 435 -37.80 -6.28 -9.16
CA VAL A 435 -38.62 -7.23 -8.40
C VAL A 435 -38.07 -8.68 -8.45
N GLU A 436 -37.01 -8.95 -9.23
CA GLU A 436 -36.33 -10.25 -9.25
C GLU A 436 -34.80 -10.11 -9.32
N GLY A 437 -34.09 -10.76 -8.39
CA GLY A 437 -32.65 -11.09 -8.53
C GLY A 437 -31.65 -9.92 -8.58
N THR A 438 -31.77 -8.93 -7.69
CA THR A 438 -30.83 -7.79 -7.65
C THR A 438 -29.45 -8.19 -7.15
N SER A 439 -28.53 -8.42 -8.08
CA SER A 439 -27.13 -8.63 -7.73
C SER A 439 -26.40 -7.31 -7.51
N ASP A 440 -25.65 -7.23 -6.40
CA ASP A 440 -24.78 -6.11 -6.00
C ASP A 440 -23.45 -6.08 -6.78
N TYR A 441 -23.41 -6.75 -7.93
CA TYR A 441 -22.18 -7.06 -8.66
C TYR A 441 -21.98 -6.19 -9.90
N VAL A 442 -20.75 -5.69 -9.99
CA VAL A 442 -20.13 -5.10 -11.18
C VAL A 442 -18.71 -5.65 -11.29
N ASN A 443 -18.23 -5.93 -12.50
CA ASN A 443 -16.85 -6.39 -12.71
C ASN A 443 -15.88 -5.21 -12.58
N ALA A 444 -15.57 -4.86 -11.34
CA ALA A 444 -14.66 -3.79 -10.97
C ALA A 444 -13.89 -4.15 -9.70
N VAL A 445 -12.74 -3.49 -9.50
CA VAL A 445 -11.94 -3.63 -8.27
C VAL A 445 -11.47 -2.26 -7.78
N TYR A 446 -11.52 -2.07 -6.46
CA TYR A 446 -10.89 -0.93 -5.81
C TYR A 446 -9.37 -1.07 -5.81
N VAL A 447 -8.72 0.06 -6.03
CA VAL A 447 -7.29 0.26 -5.96
C VAL A 447 -7.03 1.42 -5.01
N ASP A 448 -6.15 1.20 -4.04
CA ASP A 448 -5.76 2.27 -3.12
C ASP A 448 -4.91 3.30 -3.87
N GLY A 449 -5.22 4.57 -3.64
CA GLY A 449 -4.41 5.69 -4.10
C GLY A 449 -3.25 5.93 -3.14
N LEU A 450 -2.57 7.05 -3.35
CA LEU A 450 -1.42 7.39 -2.54
C LEU A 450 -1.79 7.83 -1.11
N ALA A 451 -2.77 8.72 -1.01
CA ALA A 451 -3.25 9.31 0.25
C ALA A 451 -4.54 8.67 0.78
N VAL A 452 -5.35 8.10 -0.10
CA VAL A 452 -6.73 7.66 0.19
C VAL A 452 -6.91 6.21 -0.23
N LYS A 453 -7.54 5.40 0.61
CA LYS A 453 -7.94 4.03 0.25
C LYS A 453 -9.06 4.06 -0.78
N GLU A 454 -9.09 3.06 -1.66
CA GLU A 454 -10.17 2.89 -2.64
C GLU A 454 -10.36 4.13 -3.57
N ASP A 455 -9.30 4.90 -3.79
CA ASP A 455 -9.30 6.13 -4.61
C ASP A 455 -9.46 5.87 -6.12
N LEU A 456 -9.10 4.68 -6.58
CA LEU A 456 -9.15 4.30 -7.99
C LEU A 456 -10.01 3.06 -8.15
N ILE A 457 -10.76 2.99 -9.25
CA ILE A 457 -11.59 1.84 -9.59
C ILE A 457 -11.20 1.34 -10.98
N LEU A 458 -10.68 0.12 -11.05
CA LEU A 458 -10.42 -0.56 -12.32
C LEU A 458 -11.64 -1.38 -12.70
N THR A 459 -12.19 -1.14 -13.90
CA THR A 459 -13.39 -1.84 -14.37
C THR A 459 -13.27 -2.19 -15.86
N GLN A 460 -14.00 -3.21 -16.29
CA GLN A 460 -14.16 -3.48 -17.72
C GLN A 460 -15.02 -2.40 -18.37
N THR A 461 -14.87 -2.22 -19.68
CA THR A 461 -15.78 -1.35 -20.45
C THR A 461 -17.21 -1.89 -20.28
N PRO A 462 -18.23 -1.03 -20.14
CA PRO A 462 -19.61 -1.48 -20.03
C PRO A 462 -20.07 -2.32 -21.23
N MET A 463 -20.95 -3.28 -20.93
CA MET A 463 -21.73 -4.08 -21.87
C MET A 463 -23.20 -3.63 -21.78
N PRO A 464 -24.07 -3.92 -22.77
CA PRO A 464 -25.46 -3.47 -22.76
C PRO A 464 -26.21 -3.76 -21.45
N ASN A 465 -26.00 -4.94 -20.85
CA ASN A 465 -26.61 -5.38 -19.60
C ASN A 465 -25.91 -4.86 -18.32
N THR A 466 -24.87 -4.03 -18.43
CA THR A 466 -24.08 -3.52 -17.29
C THR A 466 -23.91 -2.01 -17.28
N VAL A 467 -24.42 -1.28 -18.29
CA VAL A 467 -24.40 0.20 -18.32
C VAL A 467 -25.09 0.80 -17.10
N GLU A 468 -26.22 0.24 -16.68
CA GLU A 468 -26.93 0.70 -15.48
C GLU A 468 -26.08 0.51 -14.22
N ALA A 469 -25.50 -0.69 -14.03
CA ALA A 469 -24.63 -0.98 -12.91
C ALA A 469 -23.37 -0.09 -12.88
N PHE A 470 -22.83 0.26 -14.06
CA PHE A 470 -21.71 1.18 -14.20
C PHE A 470 -22.06 2.60 -13.72
N TRP A 471 -23.20 3.15 -14.12
CA TRP A 471 -23.61 4.48 -13.65
C TRP A 471 -24.04 4.49 -12.18
N THR A 472 -24.61 3.39 -11.67
CA THR A 472 -24.82 3.21 -10.22
C THR A 472 -23.49 3.26 -9.48
N LEU A 473 -22.47 2.53 -9.94
CA LEU A 473 -21.12 2.57 -9.36
C LEU A 473 -20.56 4.01 -9.38
N VAL A 474 -20.61 4.69 -10.53
CA VAL A 474 -20.12 6.07 -10.67
C VAL A 474 -20.80 7.02 -9.67
N PHE A 475 -22.11 6.88 -9.50
CA PHE A 475 -22.86 7.76 -8.59
C PHE A 475 -22.62 7.45 -7.12
N GLU A 476 -22.72 6.19 -6.70
CA GLU A 476 -22.61 5.79 -5.30
C GLU A 476 -21.19 6.02 -4.75
N GLU A 477 -20.16 5.70 -5.55
CA GLU A 477 -18.75 5.92 -5.19
C GLU A 477 -18.30 7.38 -5.33
N ARG A 478 -19.20 8.28 -5.72
CA ARG A 478 -18.91 9.70 -5.94
C ARG A 478 -17.75 9.95 -6.91
N VAL A 479 -17.71 9.18 -7.98
CA VAL A 479 -16.65 9.28 -9.00
C VAL A 479 -16.68 10.67 -9.65
N THR A 480 -15.54 11.36 -9.66
CA THR A 480 -15.40 12.67 -10.31
C THR A 480 -14.76 12.57 -11.69
N CYS A 481 -14.06 11.48 -11.97
CA CYS A 481 -13.30 11.30 -13.20
C CYS A 481 -13.41 9.86 -13.72
N ILE A 482 -13.58 9.72 -15.04
CA ILE A 482 -13.53 8.45 -15.76
C ILE A 482 -12.42 8.55 -16.81
N VAL A 483 -11.56 7.54 -16.91
CA VAL A 483 -10.52 7.43 -17.94
C VAL A 483 -10.82 6.23 -18.82
N ASP A 484 -11.14 6.52 -20.08
CA ASP A 484 -11.39 5.54 -21.13
C ASP A 484 -10.11 5.32 -21.94
N MET A 485 -9.48 4.17 -21.73
CA MET A 485 -8.21 3.79 -22.35
C MET A 485 -8.38 3.07 -23.70
N GLU A 486 -9.61 2.86 -24.15
CA GLU A 486 -9.92 2.11 -25.37
C GLU A 486 -11.19 2.63 -26.08
N PRO A 487 -11.24 3.93 -26.44
CA PRO A 487 -12.43 4.53 -27.07
C PRO A 487 -12.78 3.96 -28.46
N TYR A 488 -11.88 3.21 -29.09
CA TYR A 488 -12.12 2.55 -30.37
C TYR A 488 -12.66 1.12 -30.21
N GLY A 489 -12.77 0.60 -28.99
CA GLY A 489 -13.27 -0.74 -28.72
C GLY A 489 -14.79 -0.86 -28.82
N TYR A 490 -15.53 0.25 -28.87
CA TYR A 490 -16.99 0.22 -28.96
C TYR A 490 -17.46 -0.45 -30.25
N GLY A 491 -18.37 -1.41 -30.13
CA GLY A 491 -18.81 -2.27 -31.23
C GLY A 491 -18.10 -3.63 -31.29
N SER A 492 -16.93 -3.77 -30.66
CA SER A 492 -16.24 -5.06 -30.52
C SER A 492 -16.54 -5.71 -29.18
N ASP A 493 -16.54 -7.05 -29.12
CA ASP A 493 -16.67 -7.85 -27.90
C ASP A 493 -17.89 -7.54 -27.01
N ASN A 494 -18.97 -6.94 -27.54
CA ASN A 494 -20.13 -6.39 -26.80
C ASN A 494 -19.84 -5.10 -25.99
N ALA A 495 -18.80 -4.34 -26.32
CA ALA A 495 -18.55 -3.04 -25.71
C ALA A 495 -19.47 -1.98 -26.32
N VAL A 496 -20.06 -1.15 -25.46
CA VAL A 496 -20.97 -0.09 -25.88
C VAL A 496 -20.57 1.26 -25.31
N CYS A 497 -20.85 2.33 -26.06
CA CYS A 497 -20.82 3.67 -25.49
C CYS A 497 -21.86 3.76 -24.38
N TYR A 498 -21.38 4.15 -23.20
CA TYR A 498 -22.17 4.28 -21.98
C TYR A 498 -22.59 5.72 -21.72
N TRP A 499 -22.47 6.62 -22.69
CA TRP A 499 -23.02 7.97 -22.66
C TRP A 499 -23.88 8.24 -23.90
N PRO A 500 -24.83 9.18 -23.84
CA PRO A 500 -25.60 9.61 -25.00
C PRO A 500 -24.69 10.26 -26.05
N THR A 501 -24.72 9.75 -27.28
CA THR A 501 -23.84 10.24 -28.35
C THR A 501 -24.39 11.49 -29.05
N SER A 502 -23.49 12.32 -29.57
CA SER A 502 -23.77 13.52 -30.36
C SER A 502 -23.07 13.45 -31.72
N THR A 503 -23.47 14.30 -32.67
CA THR A 503 -22.86 14.36 -34.01
C THR A 503 -21.34 14.67 -34.00
N GLU A 504 -20.84 15.30 -32.93
CA GLU A 504 -19.41 15.61 -32.74
C GLU A 504 -18.58 14.41 -32.26
N ASP A 505 -19.21 13.28 -31.92
CA ASP A 505 -18.52 12.04 -31.52
C ASP A 505 -17.83 11.33 -32.70
N SER A 506 -18.02 11.83 -33.93
CA SER A 506 -17.21 11.45 -35.10
C SER A 506 -15.69 11.62 -34.89
N LEU A 507 -15.29 12.51 -33.98
CA LEU A 507 -13.91 12.67 -33.54
C LEU A 507 -13.35 11.43 -32.80
N LEU A 508 -14.23 10.57 -32.27
CA LEU A 508 -13.89 9.29 -31.68
C LEU A 508 -14.01 8.14 -32.70
N SER A 509 -14.86 8.27 -33.72
CA SER A 509 -15.23 7.20 -34.66
C SER A 509 -14.52 7.22 -36.02
N THR A 510 -13.59 8.14 -36.28
CA THR A 510 -13.08 8.47 -37.64
C THR A 510 -12.33 7.34 -38.37
N GLU A 511 -12.13 6.18 -37.73
CA GLU A 511 -11.50 4.98 -38.30
C GLU A 511 -12.44 3.76 -38.35
N LEU A 512 -13.66 3.85 -37.81
CA LEU A 512 -14.67 2.81 -37.89
C LEU A 512 -15.55 3.08 -39.11
N GLU A 513 -15.53 2.19 -40.10
CA GLU A 513 -16.44 2.22 -41.26
C GLU A 513 -17.92 2.00 -40.86
N GLU A 514 -18.18 1.73 -39.58
CA GLU A 514 -19.50 1.48 -38.99
C GLU A 514 -19.80 2.44 -37.81
N PRO A 515 -21.08 2.77 -37.55
CA PRO A 515 -21.48 3.63 -36.44
C PRO A 515 -21.09 3.02 -35.09
N ILE A 516 -20.64 3.87 -34.16
CA ILE A 516 -20.30 3.48 -32.79
C ILE A 516 -21.49 2.76 -32.15
N ASN A 517 -21.29 1.49 -31.75
CA ASN A 517 -22.30 0.74 -31.01
C ASN A 517 -22.56 1.43 -29.65
N THR A 518 -23.73 2.03 -29.52
CA THR A 518 -24.10 2.88 -28.39
C THR A 518 -25.25 2.23 -27.64
N PHE A 519 -25.21 2.29 -26.32
CA PHE A 519 -26.34 1.88 -25.50
C PHE A 519 -27.59 2.71 -25.85
N THR A 520 -28.76 2.09 -25.86
CA THR A 520 -30.00 2.82 -26.18
C THR A 520 -30.41 3.72 -25.01
N PHE A 521 -30.19 5.02 -25.16
CA PHE A 521 -30.64 6.03 -24.20
C PHE A 521 -32.03 6.54 -24.56
N PHE A 522 -32.90 6.69 -23.56
CA PHE A 522 -34.24 7.26 -23.75
C PHE A 522 -34.24 8.72 -23.27
N PRO A 523 -34.89 9.66 -23.99
CA PRO A 523 -35.06 11.02 -23.51
C PRO A 523 -35.71 11.04 -22.12
N ALA A 524 -35.15 11.83 -21.21
CA ALA A 524 -35.70 12.01 -19.88
C ALA A 524 -37.02 12.81 -19.95
N GLN A 525 -38.00 12.40 -19.14
CA GLN A 525 -39.27 13.11 -18.99
C GLN A 525 -39.21 14.08 -17.79
N ASP A 526 -40.11 15.08 -17.77
CA ASP A 526 -40.31 16.03 -16.67
C ASP A 526 -39.06 16.79 -16.20
N THR A 527 -38.14 17.10 -17.11
CA THR A 527 -36.85 17.72 -16.78
C THR A 527 -37.00 19.11 -16.16
N ASP A 528 -38.05 19.85 -16.55
CA ASP A 528 -38.29 21.24 -16.16
C ASP A 528 -38.94 21.37 -14.75
N ASN A 529 -39.46 20.27 -14.21
CA ASN A 529 -40.12 20.21 -12.91
C ASN A 529 -39.19 19.66 -11.80
N ILE A 530 -37.88 19.66 -12.04
CA ILE A 530 -36.86 19.18 -11.11
C ILE A 530 -36.03 20.37 -10.62
N VAL A 531 -35.76 20.43 -9.32
CA VAL A 531 -34.91 21.43 -8.67
C VAL A 531 -33.75 20.72 -8.00
N ASP A 532 -32.54 21.19 -8.25
CA ASP A 532 -31.35 20.56 -7.69
C ASP A 532 -31.18 20.94 -6.21
N SER A 533 -30.73 19.98 -5.41
CA SER A 533 -30.87 20.05 -3.95
C SER A 533 -29.98 21.07 -3.24
N ASP A 534 -29.04 21.72 -3.95
CA ASP A 534 -28.10 22.67 -3.37
C ASP A 534 -28.22 24.04 -4.05
N GLU A 535 -28.58 25.06 -3.27
CA GLU A 535 -28.72 26.46 -3.72
C GLU A 535 -27.40 27.11 -4.21
N GLU A 536 -26.29 26.35 -4.31
CA GLU A 536 -24.95 26.83 -4.74
C GLU A 536 -24.35 26.10 -5.96
N ALA A 537 -24.92 24.98 -6.44
CA ALA A 537 -24.42 24.35 -7.67
C ALA A 537 -25.16 24.92 -8.88
N SER A 538 -24.71 26.07 -9.40
CA SER A 538 -25.25 26.58 -10.66
C SER A 538 -25.01 25.56 -11.77
N ILE A 539 -26.06 24.87 -12.22
CA ILE A 539 -26.00 24.02 -13.42
C ILE A 539 -25.33 24.85 -14.53
N PRO A 540 -24.30 24.32 -15.21
CA PRO A 540 -23.69 25.00 -16.33
C PRO A 540 -24.76 25.42 -17.36
N ARG A 541 -24.61 26.60 -17.98
CA ARG A 541 -25.62 27.10 -18.94
C ARG A 541 -25.72 26.25 -20.21
N ASP A 542 -24.66 25.51 -20.54
CA ASP A 542 -24.51 24.77 -21.79
C ASP A 542 -24.81 23.26 -21.63
N VAL A 543 -25.88 22.90 -20.92
CA VAL A 543 -26.30 21.50 -20.74
C VAL A 543 -27.14 21.05 -21.92
N GLY A 544 -26.76 19.90 -22.50
CA GLY A 544 -27.48 19.24 -23.58
C GLY A 544 -28.76 18.55 -23.12
N ALA A 545 -29.35 17.73 -24.00
CA ALA A 545 -30.54 16.95 -23.66
C ALA A 545 -30.27 15.95 -22.52
N TRP A 546 -31.28 15.78 -21.66
CA TRP A 546 -31.25 14.79 -20.58
C TRP A 546 -31.74 13.44 -21.08
N PHE A 547 -31.07 12.37 -20.64
CA PHE A 547 -31.39 10.99 -20.98
C PHE A 547 -31.55 10.14 -19.72
N GLN A 548 -32.52 9.24 -19.71
CA GLN A 548 -32.80 8.33 -18.60
C GLN A 548 -31.95 7.07 -18.70
N VAL A 549 -31.33 6.67 -17.56
CA VAL A 549 -30.60 5.41 -17.39
C VAL A 549 -30.87 4.87 -16.00
N ALA A 550 -31.55 3.73 -15.89
CA ALA A 550 -31.99 3.20 -14.59
C ALA A 550 -32.70 4.28 -13.73
N GLY A 551 -32.24 4.47 -12.49
CA GLY A 551 -32.72 5.51 -11.56
C GLY A 551 -32.08 6.89 -11.74
N PHE A 552 -31.30 7.11 -12.80
CA PHE A 552 -30.52 8.32 -13.03
C PHE A 552 -30.90 9.04 -14.32
N GLN A 553 -30.60 10.33 -14.38
CA GLN A 553 -30.62 11.11 -15.61
C GLN A 553 -29.22 11.64 -15.91
N LEU A 554 -28.80 11.53 -17.17
CA LEU A 554 -27.51 11.95 -17.68
C LEU A 554 -27.67 13.08 -18.69
N ALA A 555 -26.78 14.07 -18.65
CA ALA A 555 -26.68 15.08 -19.69
C ALA A 555 -25.23 15.45 -19.94
N GLN A 556 -24.89 15.76 -21.18
CA GLN A 556 -23.57 16.30 -21.50
C GLN A 556 -23.52 17.80 -21.25
N VAL A 557 -22.39 18.29 -20.74
CA VAL A 557 -22.09 19.71 -20.63
C VAL A 557 -21.16 20.11 -21.76
N GLY A 558 -21.60 21.07 -22.57
CA GLY A 558 -20.82 21.60 -23.68
C GLY A 558 -20.47 20.54 -24.74
N LYS A 559 -19.35 20.76 -25.42
CA LYS A 559 -18.87 19.95 -26.55
C LYS A 559 -17.70 19.06 -26.14
N LEU A 560 -17.44 18.01 -26.92
CA LEU A 560 -16.24 17.19 -26.74
C LEU A 560 -15.00 18.04 -27.04
N THR A 561 -14.11 18.20 -26.06
CA THR A 561 -12.93 19.07 -26.20
C THR A 561 -11.66 18.26 -26.29
N ALA A 562 -10.78 18.58 -27.25
CA ALA A 562 -9.45 18.01 -27.26
C ALA A 562 -8.55 18.70 -26.23
N VAL A 563 -7.98 17.93 -25.31
CA VAL A 563 -7.14 18.46 -24.23
C VAL A 563 -5.76 18.80 -24.79
N ARG A 564 -5.34 20.04 -24.59
CA ARG A 564 -4.03 20.54 -25.03
C ARG A 564 -3.02 20.36 -23.91
N ARG A 565 -1.78 20.06 -24.29
CA ARG A 565 -0.67 20.12 -23.35
C ARG A 565 -0.30 21.59 -23.10
N PRO A 566 -0.14 22.03 -21.84
CA PRO A 566 0.40 23.36 -21.55
C PRO A 566 1.79 23.52 -22.20
N GLY A 567 1.99 24.55 -23.04
CA GLY A 567 3.30 24.89 -23.61
C GLY A 567 3.76 24.13 -24.88
N CYS A 568 2.89 23.36 -25.56
CA CYS A 568 3.24 22.69 -26.83
C CYS A 568 2.61 23.39 -28.05
N SER A 569 3.33 23.47 -29.18
CA SER A 569 2.87 24.11 -30.43
C SER A 569 1.65 23.40 -31.05
N GLU A 570 0.82 24.14 -31.80
CA GLU A 570 -0.48 23.70 -32.34
C GLU A 570 -0.45 22.50 -33.31
N THR A 571 0.73 22.01 -33.70
CA THR A 571 0.94 21.07 -34.82
C THR A 571 0.87 19.57 -34.47
N GLY A 572 0.57 19.21 -33.22
CA GLY A 572 0.51 17.81 -32.76
C GLY A 572 -0.86 17.13 -32.91
N ARG A 573 -0.87 15.81 -33.24
CA ARG A 573 -2.10 14.98 -33.23
C ARG A 573 -2.72 14.98 -31.83
N ARG A 574 -4.00 15.33 -31.73
CA ARG A 574 -4.77 15.32 -30.48
C ARG A 574 -5.17 13.89 -30.12
N VAL A 575 -4.79 13.45 -28.93
CA VAL A 575 -4.98 12.06 -28.46
C VAL A 575 -5.74 11.95 -27.15
N VAL A 576 -5.91 13.04 -26.41
CA VAL A 576 -6.73 13.08 -25.19
C VAL A 576 -7.93 13.98 -25.47
N PHE A 577 -9.13 13.47 -25.24
CA PHE A 577 -10.38 14.22 -25.38
C PHE A 577 -11.13 14.22 -24.06
N LYS A 578 -11.63 15.37 -23.62
CA LYS A 578 -12.40 15.56 -22.39
C LYS A 578 -13.87 15.76 -22.73
N ARG A 579 -14.72 14.98 -22.09
CA ARG A 579 -16.18 15.14 -22.02
C ARG A 579 -16.57 15.44 -20.58
N GLN A 580 -17.55 16.30 -20.39
CA GLN A 580 -18.11 16.58 -19.09
C GLN A 580 -19.57 16.14 -19.07
N MET A 581 -19.95 15.37 -18.06
CA MET A 581 -21.28 14.81 -17.89
C MET A 581 -21.87 15.28 -16.57
N LEU A 582 -23.17 15.56 -16.56
CA LEU A 582 -23.98 15.63 -15.36
C LEU A 582 -24.68 14.30 -15.16
N ILE A 583 -24.67 13.82 -13.92
CA ILE A 583 -25.50 12.72 -13.47
C ILE A 583 -26.38 13.23 -12.34
N ARG A 584 -27.68 12.97 -12.41
CA ARG A 584 -28.62 13.28 -11.32
C ARG A 584 -29.49 12.12 -10.92
N ARG A 585 -29.73 12.01 -9.61
CA ARG A 585 -30.69 11.08 -9.00
C ARG A 585 -31.88 11.88 -8.48
N ILE A 586 -33.07 11.57 -8.97
CA ILE A 586 -34.31 12.21 -8.52
C ILE A 586 -34.67 11.66 -7.13
N LEU A 587 -34.91 12.55 -6.19
CA LEU A 587 -35.29 12.23 -4.82
C LEU A 587 -36.81 12.14 -4.70
N SER A 588 -37.29 11.37 -3.73
CA SER A 588 -38.72 11.28 -3.39
C SER A 588 -39.29 12.57 -2.80
N GLN A 589 -38.43 13.48 -2.34
CA GLN A 589 -38.83 14.74 -1.73
C GLN A 589 -39.24 15.78 -2.78
N THR A 590 -40.32 16.50 -2.51
CA THR A 590 -40.73 17.68 -3.28
C THR A 590 -40.34 18.96 -2.55
N SER A 591 -39.93 19.96 -3.31
CA SER A 591 -39.72 21.33 -2.84
C SER A 591 -41.06 21.97 -2.42
N PRO A 592 -41.04 23.07 -1.64
CA PRO A 592 -42.24 23.80 -1.26
C PRO A 592 -43.09 24.27 -2.46
N ALA A 593 -42.46 24.45 -3.63
CA ALA A 593 -43.10 24.82 -4.89
C ALA A 593 -43.63 23.62 -5.70
N GLY A 594 -43.66 22.41 -5.12
CA GLY A 594 -44.17 21.19 -5.76
C GLY A 594 -43.22 20.52 -6.77
N ARG A 595 -42.02 21.08 -6.99
CA ARG A 595 -41.00 20.50 -7.89
C ARG A 595 -40.22 19.38 -7.21
N ARG A 596 -39.85 18.32 -7.93
CA ARG A 596 -39.07 17.20 -7.37
C ARG A 596 -37.62 17.63 -7.12
N ARG A 597 -37.03 17.24 -5.99
CA ARG A 597 -35.62 17.50 -5.73
C ARG A 597 -34.72 16.48 -6.43
N ALA A 598 -33.52 16.87 -6.84
CA ALA A 598 -32.51 15.94 -7.35
C ALA A 598 -31.13 16.21 -6.76
N GLU A 599 -30.38 15.13 -6.53
CA GLU A 599 -28.95 15.20 -6.23
C GLU A 599 -28.19 15.16 -7.56
N VAL A 600 -27.40 16.19 -7.87
CA VAL A 600 -26.67 16.33 -9.15
C VAL A 600 -25.17 16.34 -8.91
N ARG A 601 -24.43 15.68 -9.80
CA ARG A 601 -22.97 15.69 -9.78
C ARG A 601 -22.40 15.80 -11.18
N THR A 602 -21.20 16.37 -11.24
CA THR A 602 -20.42 16.51 -12.47
C THR A 602 -19.33 15.44 -12.52
N VAL A 603 -19.19 14.79 -13.67
CA VAL A 603 -18.18 13.76 -13.94
C VAL A 603 -17.41 14.12 -15.20
N ASN A 604 -16.08 14.18 -15.11
CA ASN A 604 -15.21 14.35 -16.27
C ASN A 604 -14.87 12.98 -16.86
N ILE A 605 -14.88 12.85 -18.19
CA ILE A 605 -14.48 11.63 -18.91
C ILE A 605 -13.33 11.98 -19.85
N PHE A 606 -12.20 11.32 -19.70
CA PHE A 606 -11.04 11.45 -20.57
C PHE A 606 -10.93 10.25 -21.50
N HIS A 607 -11.12 10.46 -22.80
CA HIS A 607 -10.95 9.44 -23.83
C HIS A 607 -9.52 9.50 -24.39
N PHE A 608 -8.77 8.40 -24.24
CA PHE A 608 -7.40 8.27 -24.71
C PHE A 608 -7.31 7.56 -26.06
N ARG A 609 -7.28 8.36 -27.13
CA ARG A 609 -7.15 7.91 -28.52
C ARG A 609 -5.70 7.95 -28.99
N ALA A 610 -4.87 7.07 -28.44
CA ALA A 610 -3.50 6.88 -28.91
C ALA A 610 -3.34 5.61 -29.76
N ASN A 611 -2.35 5.62 -30.66
CA ASN A 611 -1.96 4.41 -31.39
C ASN A 611 -1.20 3.46 -30.45
N TRP A 612 -1.70 2.24 -30.32
CA TRP A 612 -1.07 1.18 -29.56
C TRP A 612 -0.17 0.33 -30.45
N LYS A 613 1.05 0.06 -30.00
CA LYS A 613 2.07 -0.76 -30.68
C LYS A 613 2.17 -2.13 -30.02
N GLN A 614 2.98 -3.02 -30.61
CA GLN A 614 3.30 -4.35 -30.07
C GLN A 614 2.04 -5.17 -29.76
N GLY A 615 1.14 -5.28 -30.75
CA GLY A 615 -0.11 -6.02 -30.60
C GLY A 615 -1.10 -5.42 -29.60
N GLY A 616 -1.08 -4.09 -29.41
CA GLY A 616 -2.03 -3.41 -28.51
C GLY A 616 -1.58 -3.32 -27.05
N GLN A 617 -0.32 -3.66 -26.75
CA GLN A 617 0.21 -3.73 -25.37
C GLN A 617 0.62 -2.37 -24.80
N VAL A 618 1.20 -1.49 -25.63
CA VAL A 618 1.77 -0.21 -25.17
C VAL A 618 1.50 0.94 -26.15
N PRO A 619 1.20 2.16 -25.68
CA PRO A 619 1.00 3.34 -26.52
C PRO A 619 2.31 4.11 -26.78
N SER A 620 2.23 5.25 -27.46
CA SER A 620 3.34 6.22 -27.50
C SER A 620 3.62 6.81 -26.11
N ARG A 621 4.89 6.83 -25.68
CA ARG A 621 5.32 7.40 -24.38
C ARG A 621 4.91 8.87 -24.23
N ALA A 622 5.11 9.68 -25.27
CA ALA A 622 4.78 11.11 -25.23
C ALA A 622 3.27 11.36 -25.02
N HIS A 623 2.41 10.60 -25.71
CA HIS A 623 0.96 10.68 -25.56
C HIS A 623 0.50 10.18 -24.19
N PHE A 624 1.15 9.13 -23.68
CA PHE A 624 0.83 8.57 -22.38
C PHE A 624 1.21 9.52 -21.23
N LEU A 625 2.37 10.18 -21.32
CA LEU A 625 2.78 11.23 -20.38
C LEU A 625 1.80 12.42 -20.40
N GLN A 626 1.31 12.81 -21.58
CA GLN A 626 0.28 13.84 -21.70
C GLN A 626 -0.99 13.44 -20.93
N LEU A 627 -1.43 12.19 -21.04
CA LEU A 627 -2.60 11.70 -20.30
C LEU A 627 -2.35 11.72 -18.78
N LEU A 628 -1.18 11.26 -18.33
CA LEU A 628 -0.81 11.28 -16.90
C LEU A 628 -0.82 12.72 -16.36
N GLU A 629 -0.24 13.67 -17.09
CA GLU A 629 -0.21 15.10 -16.73
C GLU A 629 -1.63 15.68 -16.63
N VAL A 630 -2.47 15.45 -17.65
CA VAL A 630 -3.87 15.90 -17.67
C VAL A 630 -4.66 15.30 -16.51
N PHE A 631 -4.52 14.00 -16.28
CA PHE A 631 -5.22 13.31 -15.20
C PHE A 631 -4.79 13.84 -13.83
N SER A 632 -3.49 14.03 -13.60
CA SER A 632 -2.98 14.60 -12.34
C SER A 632 -3.52 16.02 -12.06
N ILE A 633 -3.83 16.80 -13.09
CA ILE A 633 -4.31 18.19 -12.94
C ILE A 633 -5.84 18.27 -12.81
N ASP A 634 -6.59 17.42 -13.52
CA ASP A 634 -8.02 17.63 -13.80
C ASP A 634 -8.94 16.44 -13.41
N ARG A 635 -8.43 15.47 -12.63
CA ARG A 635 -9.24 14.33 -12.13
C ARG A 635 -10.25 14.70 -11.03
N GLY A 636 -10.10 15.85 -10.38
CA GLY A 636 -10.93 16.26 -9.24
C GLY A 636 -10.56 15.57 -7.92
N LEU A 637 -11.39 15.78 -6.88
CA LEU A 637 -11.14 15.32 -5.50
C LEU A 637 -11.75 13.95 -5.16
N GLY A 638 -12.62 13.42 -6.01
CA GLY A 638 -13.26 12.13 -5.79
C GLY A 638 -12.51 10.96 -6.44
N PRO A 639 -12.99 9.73 -6.22
CA PRO A 639 -12.42 8.55 -6.84
C PRO A 639 -12.46 8.64 -8.36
N ALA A 640 -11.52 7.98 -9.01
CA ALA A 640 -11.48 7.88 -10.48
C ALA A 640 -11.72 6.46 -10.96
N VAL A 641 -12.58 6.30 -11.97
CA VAL A 641 -12.78 5.04 -12.67
C VAL A 641 -11.86 5.00 -13.89
N VAL A 642 -11.15 3.89 -14.09
CA VAL A 642 -10.31 3.66 -15.27
C VAL A 642 -10.73 2.36 -15.93
N HIS A 643 -11.05 2.39 -17.22
CA HIS A 643 -11.47 1.20 -17.96
C HIS A 643 -10.78 1.04 -19.32
N CYS A 644 -10.73 -0.20 -19.77
CA CYS A 644 -10.49 -0.65 -21.15
C CYS A 644 -11.38 -1.88 -21.40
N LEU A 645 -11.31 -2.56 -22.55
CA LEU A 645 -12.24 -3.66 -22.85
C LEU A 645 -12.29 -4.72 -21.74
N ASP A 646 -11.11 -5.20 -21.32
CA ASP A 646 -10.93 -6.20 -20.27
C ASP A 646 -10.79 -5.61 -18.85
N GLY A 647 -10.71 -4.29 -18.72
CA GLY A 647 -10.48 -3.61 -17.45
C GLY A 647 -9.17 -3.95 -16.75
N ALA A 648 -8.14 -4.40 -17.49
CA ALA A 648 -6.85 -4.74 -16.92
C ALA A 648 -5.66 -4.35 -17.80
N THR A 649 -5.66 -4.69 -19.09
CA THR A 649 -4.43 -4.59 -19.90
C THR A 649 -3.98 -3.14 -20.05
N ARG A 650 -4.88 -2.25 -20.48
CA ARG A 650 -4.55 -0.84 -20.77
C ARG A 650 -4.87 0.08 -19.60
N SER A 651 -6.02 -0.13 -18.96
CA SER A 651 -6.41 0.56 -17.73
C SER A 651 -5.42 0.27 -16.60
N GLY A 652 -5.00 -0.98 -16.43
CA GLY A 652 -3.99 -1.36 -15.45
C GLY A 652 -2.62 -0.79 -15.75
N LEU A 653 -2.21 -0.68 -17.02
CA LEU A 653 -0.98 0.01 -17.41
C LEU A 653 -1.02 1.48 -16.99
N PHE A 654 -2.16 2.16 -17.22
CA PHE A 654 -2.37 3.54 -16.78
C PHE A 654 -2.31 3.69 -15.27
N VAL A 655 -3.10 2.91 -14.52
CA VAL A 655 -3.14 2.97 -13.06
C VAL A 655 -1.79 2.65 -12.45
N ALA A 656 -1.07 1.65 -12.96
CA ALA A 656 0.30 1.34 -12.54
C ALA A 656 1.24 2.52 -12.68
N ASN A 657 1.25 3.17 -13.84
CA ASN A 657 2.13 4.31 -14.09
C ASN A 657 1.71 5.56 -13.30
N HIS A 658 0.41 5.78 -13.10
CA HIS A 658 -0.08 6.88 -12.27
C HIS A 658 0.39 6.73 -10.82
N LEU A 659 0.19 5.56 -10.20
CA LEU A 659 0.63 5.32 -8.81
C LEU A 659 2.15 5.46 -8.66
N LEU A 660 2.93 4.92 -9.60
CA LEU A 660 4.39 5.03 -9.56
C LEU A 660 4.86 6.48 -9.74
N ALA A 661 4.26 7.22 -10.68
CA ALA A 661 4.57 8.62 -10.93
C ALA A 661 4.22 9.50 -9.72
N GLU A 662 3.07 9.26 -9.07
CA GLU A 662 2.66 10.01 -7.88
C GLU A 662 3.60 9.73 -6.70
N LYS A 663 3.91 8.45 -6.42
CA LYS A 663 4.85 8.02 -5.38
C LYS A 663 6.23 8.65 -5.56
N ILE A 664 6.85 8.50 -6.74
CA ILE A 664 8.22 9.01 -6.97
C ILE A 664 8.27 10.54 -6.93
N THR A 665 7.19 11.22 -7.33
CA THR A 665 7.13 12.69 -7.29
C THR A 665 7.06 13.20 -5.86
N ARG A 666 6.30 12.53 -4.99
CA ARG A 666 6.13 12.94 -3.59
C ARG A 666 7.29 12.49 -2.70
N ASP A 667 7.67 11.22 -2.79
CA ASP A 667 8.56 10.57 -1.82
C ASP A 667 10.01 10.49 -2.32
N HIS A 668 10.27 10.83 -3.59
CA HIS A 668 11.58 10.74 -4.28
C HIS A 668 12.18 9.32 -4.38
N PHE A 669 11.41 8.32 -3.97
CA PHE A 669 11.66 6.91 -4.22
C PHE A 669 10.32 6.19 -4.42
N VAL A 670 10.37 4.99 -4.97
CA VAL A 670 9.20 4.12 -5.08
C VAL A 670 9.60 2.65 -5.01
N ASP A 671 8.84 1.85 -4.26
CA ASP A 671 8.91 0.39 -4.38
C ASP A 671 8.07 -0.06 -5.57
N LEU A 672 8.73 -0.20 -6.73
CA LEU A 672 8.04 -0.50 -7.98
C LEU A 672 7.44 -1.91 -7.95
N PHE A 673 8.17 -2.89 -7.44
CA PHE A 673 7.74 -4.29 -7.43
C PHE A 673 6.48 -4.48 -6.59
N HIS A 674 6.49 -4.03 -5.32
CA HIS A 674 5.34 -4.22 -4.44
C HIS A 674 4.16 -3.33 -4.84
N THR A 675 4.40 -2.15 -5.41
CA THR A 675 3.31 -1.32 -5.98
C THR A 675 2.61 -2.06 -7.12
N LEU A 676 3.35 -2.65 -8.06
CA LEU A 676 2.75 -3.46 -9.12
C LEU A 676 2.10 -4.75 -8.60
N LYS A 677 2.70 -5.40 -7.60
CA LYS A 677 2.13 -6.60 -6.98
C LYS A 677 0.79 -6.30 -6.30
N SER A 678 0.68 -5.15 -5.63
CA SER A 678 -0.57 -4.71 -5.00
C SER A 678 -1.72 -4.55 -6.02
N LEU A 679 -1.42 -4.09 -7.23
CA LEU A 679 -2.37 -4.03 -8.33
C LEU A 679 -2.72 -5.42 -8.87
N LYS A 680 -1.73 -6.31 -9.03
CA LYS A 680 -1.98 -7.67 -9.51
C LYS A 680 -2.78 -8.52 -8.53
N LEU A 681 -2.68 -8.27 -7.23
CA LEU A 681 -3.54 -8.90 -6.21
C LEU A 681 -5.02 -8.52 -6.39
N ARG A 682 -5.29 -7.29 -6.86
CA ARG A 682 -6.65 -6.80 -7.15
C ARG A 682 -7.11 -7.24 -8.54
N ARG A 683 -6.22 -7.21 -9.53
CA ARG A 683 -6.49 -7.54 -10.94
C ARG A 683 -5.28 -8.21 -11.56
N ARG A 684 -5.28 -9.54 -11.61
CA ARG A 684 -4.09 -10.34 -11.97
C ARG A 684 -3.54 -10.03 -13.37
N ALA A 685 -4.39 -9.70 -14.33
CA ALA A 685 -3.99 -9.38 -15.70
C ALA A 685 -3.21 -8.05 -15.86
N VAL A 686 -3.10 -7.20 -14.83
CA VAL A 686 -2.35 -5.94 -14.88
C VAL A 686 -0.85 -6.18 -15.10
N ILE A 687 -0.21 -5.44 -16.00
CA ILE A 687 1.20 -5.64 -16.41
C ILE A 687 1.41 -7.12 -16.82
N GLY A 688 0.62 -7.56 -17.80
CA GLY A 688 0.57 -8.94 -18.27
C GLY A 688 1.77 -9.36 -19.13
N SER A 689 2.69 -8.45 -19.46
CA SER A 689 3.85 -8.73 -20.29
C SER A 689 5.10 -7.97 -19.87
N VAL A 690 6.27 -8.53 -20.20
CA VAL A 690 7.59 -7.85 -20.02
C VAL A 690 7.64 -6.55 -20.81
N CYS A 691 6.95 -6.48 -21.95
CA CYS A 691 6.78 -5.27 -22.73
C CYS A 691 6.16 -4.14 -21.90
N GLN A 692 5.04 -4.42 -21.21
CA GLN A 692 4.37 -3.43 -20.37
C GLN A 692 5.24 -3.02 -19.18
N LEU A 693 5.96 -3.96 -18.55
CA LEU A 693 6.89 -3.62 -17.46
C LEU A 693 8.01 -2.70 -17.94
N ARG A 694 8.64 -3.02 -19.09
CA ARG A 694 9.68 -2.18 -19.69
C ARG A 694 9.15 -0.78 -20.03
N PHE A 695 7.94 -0.71 -20.55
CA PHE A 695 7.28 0.57 -20.84
C PHE A 695 7.07 1.39 -19.57
N THR A 696 6.63 0.77 -18.48
CA THR A 696 6.47 1.43 -17.17
C THR A 696 7.77 2.09 -16.69
N TYR A 697 8.91 1.40 -16.75
CA TYR A 697 10.19 2.03 -16.41
C TYR A 697 10.53 3.20 -17.35
N ARG A 698 10.32 3.04 -18.67
CA ARG A 698 10.62 4.10 -19.64
C ARG A 698 9.75 5.34 -19.42
N VAL A 699 8.47 5.17 -19.11
CA VAL A 699 7.56 6.28 -18.77
C VAL A 699 8.02 6.94 -17.47
N LEU A 700 8.41 6.16 -16.45
CA LEU A 700 8.88 6.71 -15.19
C LEU A 700 10.18 7.51 -15.35
N VAL A 701 11.13 7.07 -16.21
CA VAL A 701 12.30 7.86 -16.60
C VAL A 701 11.88 9.19 -17.21
N ASP A 702 11.02 9.15 -18.23
CA ASP A 702 10.58 10.36 -18.93
C ASP A 702 9.78 11.30 -17.99
N TRP A 703 9.02 10.75 -17.04
CA TRP A 703 8.28 11.49 -16.03
C TRP A 703 9.20 12.22 -15.06
N VAL A 704 10.20 11.53 -14.49
CA VAL A 704 11.19 12.15 -13.60
C VAL A 704 11.99 13.23 -14.32
N ASP A 705 12.41 12.97 -15.56
CA ASP A 705 13.10 13.95 -16.41
C ASP A 705 12.21 15.19 -16.67
N MET A 706 10.90 14.99 -16.81
CA MET A 706 9.91 16.04 -17.09
C MET A 706 9.53 16.87 -15.86
N VAL A 707 9.16 16.22 -14.74
CA VAL A 707 8.49 16.84 -13.59
C VAL A 707 9.45 17.17 -12.47
N VAL A 708 10.51 16.38 -12.29
CA VAL A 708 11.46 16.54 -11.18
C VAL A 708 12.71 17.29 -11.64
N ASN A 709 13.40 16.77 -12.67
CA ASN A 709 14.72 17.26 -13.04
C ASN A 709 14.70 18.62 -13.78
N LYS A 710 13.77 18.83 -14.72
CA LYS A 710 13.68 20.08 -15.51
C LYS A 710 13.36 21.33 -14.67
N PRO A 711 12.39 21.32 -13.74
CA PRO A 711 12.15 22.46 -12.86
C PRO A 711 13.35 22.76 -11.96
N LEU A 712 14.00 21.74 -11.40
CA LEU A 712 15.20 21.88 -10.57
C LEU A 712 16.39 22.49 -11.34
N ALA A 713 16.55 22.14 -12.63
CA ALA A 713 17.60 22.72 -13.48
C ALA A 713 17.33 24.20 -13.81
N THR A 714 16.06 24.56 -14.04
CA THR A 714 15.64 25.95 -14.33
C THR A 714 15.79 26.86 -13.11
N GLN A 715 15.57 26.34 -11.90
CA GLN A 715 15.86 27.08 -10.65
C GLN A 715 17.36 27.32 -10.43
N LYS A 716 18.22 26.38 -10.81
CA LYS A 716 19.69 26.54 -10.71
C LYS A 716 20.26 27.58 -11.69
N THR A 717 19.60 27.83 -12.82
CA THR A 717 20.03 28.86 -13.79
C THR A 717 19.46 30.25 -13.50
N ALA A 718 18.39 30.36 -12.69
CA ALA A 718 17.80 31.64 -12.29
C ALA A 718 18.57 32.37 -11.17
N TYR A 719 19.44 31.68 -10.44
CA TYR A 719 20.33 32.27 -9.44
C TYR A 719 21.78 31.82 -9.68
N PRO A 720 22.61 32.57 -10.44
CA PRO A 720 24.04 32.35 -10.39
C PRO A 720 24.49 32.63 -8.94
N MET A 721 25.00 31.59 -8.27
CA MET A 721 25.58 31.66 -6.93
C MET A 721 26.77 32.61 -6.91
N SER A 722 26.49 33.90 -6.72
CA SER A 722 27.43 34.89 -6.23
C SER A 722 26.66 35.84 -5.32
N LEU A 723 26.71 35.55 -4.02
CA LEU A 723 26.48 36.41 -2.84
C LEU A 723 25.72 35.64 -1.76
N LEU A 724 26.49 35.06 -0.83
CA LEU A 724 26.24 35.01 0.61
C LEU A 724 27.43 34.29 1.25
N ARG A 725 28.56 35.00 1.28
CA ARG A 725 29.67 34.67 2.17
C ARG A 725 29.68 35.73 3.26
N ASP A 726 28.75 35.61 4.21
CA ASP A 726 28.83 36.36 5.45
C ASP A 726 29.20 35.44 6.61
N SER A 727 30.46 35.66 6.98
CA SER A 727 31.22 35.34 8.18
C SER A 727 30.42 35.00 9.45
N MET A 728 30.68 33.81 10.00
CA MET A 728 30.49 33.51 11.43
C MET A 728 31.86 33.36 12.12
N PRO A 729 32.05 33.87 13.35
CA PRO A 729 33.36 33.98 13.98
C PRO A 729 33.85 32.65 14.56
N THR A 730 35.13 32.35 14.34
CA THR A 730 35.83 31.18 14.90
C THR A 730 36.46 31.52 16.25
N PRO A 731 36.35 30.67 17.29
CA PRO A 731 37.26 30.71 18.43
C PRO A 731 38.55 29.93 18.11
N ARG A 732 39.69 30.63 18.25
CA ARG A 732 41.04 30.07 18.47
C ARG A 732 41.00 29.09 19.66
N GLY A 733 41.66 27.94 19.75
CA GLY A 733 42.73 27.28 19.01
C GLY A 733 43.57 26.51 20.04
N SER A 734 43.74 25.20 19.89
CA SER A 734 44.88 24.45 20.47
C SER A 734 45.10 23.15 19.70
N ARG A 735 46.27 23.07 19.05
CA ARG A 735 46.80 21.91 18.31
C ARG A 735 47.36 20.87 19.26
N LEU A 736 47.09 19.60 18.98
CA LEU A 736 47.91 18.37 19.21
C LEU A 736 47.17 17.29 18.39
N GLY A 737 47.74 16.68 17.36
CA GLY A 737 48.77 15.66 17.44
C GLY A 737 48.15 14.35 16.91
N ALA A 738 48.73 13.77 15.87
CA ALA A 738 48.11 12.80 14.98
C ALA A 738 47.72 11.43 15.59
N THR A 739 46.93 10.71 14.77
CA THR A 739 46.84 9.24 14.55
C THR A 739 45.59 8.51 15.04
N ASN A 740 44.62 8.31 14.12
CA ASN A 740 44.06 7.00 13.73
C ASN A 740 42.79 7.21 12.86
N ARG A 741 42.92 6.96 11.56
CA ARG A 741 41.80 6.79 10.61
C ARG A 741 41.44 5.30 10.57
N SER A 742 40.20 4.95 10.92
CA SER A 742 39.51 3.72 10.48
C SER A 742 38.05 4.07 10.21
N VAL A 743 37.65 4.24 8.94
CA VAL A 743 36.94 3.26 8.10
C VAL A 743 35.56 2.90 8.67
N PHE A 744 34.52 3.60 8.21
CA PHE A 744 33.24 3.08 7.68
C PHE A 744 32.29 4.25 7.38
N SER A 745 32.30 4.70 6.11
CA SER A 745 31.21 5.45 5.49
C SER A 745 31.26 5.09 4.01
N SER A 746 30.20 4.46 3.50
CA SER A 746 29.99 4.26 2.07
C SER A 746 28.55 4.61 1.74
N ARG A 747 28.32 5.93 1.66
CA ARG A 747 27.37 6.52 0.69
C ARG A 747 27.94 6.26 -0.69
N VAL A 748 27.19 5.58 -1.57
CA VAL A 748 27.54 5.51 -3.00
C VAL A 748 26.96 6.77 -3.65
N SER A 749 27.74 7.85 -3.59
CA SER A 749 27.63 8.98 -4.52
C SER A 749 28.82 8.86 -5.48
N LEU A 750 28.56 8.49 -6.73
CA LEU A 750 29.55 8.63 -7.80
C LEU A 750 29.61 10.11 -8.20
N ASP A 751 30.61 10.82 -7.69
CA ASP A 751 31.14 12.01 -8.33
C ASP A 751 32.64 11.79 -8.50
N SER A 752 33.05 11.49 -9.72
CA SER A 752 34.43 11.65 -10.17
C SER A 752 34.43 12.66 -11.30
N THR A 753 34.74 13.91 -10.95
CA THR A 753 35.28 14.92 -11.85
C THR A 753 36.53 14.37 -12.54
N TYR A 754 36.46 14.18 -13.85
CA TYR A 754 37.63 14.19 -14.73
C TYR A 754 37.45 15.29 -15.77
N THR A 755 38.53 16.05 -15.92
CA THR A 755 38.70 17.26 -16.71
C THR A 755 38.43 17.01 -18.19
N MET A 756 37.71 17.97 -18.79
CA MET A 756 37.45 18.10 -20.21
C MET A 756 38.76 18.11 -21.03
N CYS A 757 38.83 17.25 -22.04
CA CYS A 757 39.55 17.54 -23.28
C CYS A 757 38.56 17.24 -24.42
N GLY A 758 38.28 18.26 -25.22
CA GLY A 758 37.22 18.21 -26.23
C GLY A 758 37.61 17.37 -27.44
N ASP A 759 36.60 16.75 -28.03
CA ASP A 759 36.47 16.67 -29.48
C ASP A 759 35.00 16.50 -29.86
N ALA A 760 34.62 17.22 -30.91
CA ALA A 760 33.27 17.51 -31.36
C ALA A 760 32.64 16.37 -32.18
N ASN A 761 31.30 16.40 -32.25
CA ASN A 761 30.44 15.80 -33.28
C ASN A 761 30.53 14.27 -33.51
N ALA A 762 29.55 13.53 -32.98
CA ALA A 762 29.02 12.35 -33.67
C ALA A 762 27.60 12.01 -33.18
N SER A 763 26.61 12.32 -34.02
CA SER A 763 25.30 11.71 -34.03
C SER A 763 25.42 10.20 -34.18
N ASN A 764 24.97 9.41 -33.20
CA ASN A 764 24.81 7.97 -33.37
C ASN A 764 23.42 7.51 -32.91
N SER A 765 22.61 7.18 -33.91
CA SER A 765 21.38 6.40 -33.85
C SER A 765 21.65 5.03 -33.21
N PHE A 766 21.09 4.78 -32.04
CA PHE A 766 21.00 3.44 -31.47
C PHE A 766 19.84 2.69 -32.15
N ASN A 767 20.18 1.73 -33.02
CA ASN A 767 19.26 0.70 -33.49
C ASN A 767 19.01 -0.31 -32.35
N GLU A 768 17.87 -0.22 -31.67
CA GLU A 768 17.39 -1.16 -30.64
C GLU A 768 16.26 -2.07 -31.19
N GLU A 769 16.52 -2.84 -32.25
CA GLU A 769 15.61 -3.88 -32.77
C GLU A 769 16.12 -5.30 -32.48
N GLY A 770 16.53 -5.55 -31.24
CA GLY A 770 16.75 -6.90 -30.72
C GLY A 770 15.49 -7.38 -29.99
N GLU A 771 14.52 -7.90 -30.72
CA GLU A 771 13.31 -8.47 -30.15
C GLU A 771 13.60 -9.79 -29.41
N ASP A 772 13.43 -9.82 -28.09
CA ASP A 772 13.13 -11.04 -27.34
C ASP A 772 11.70 -11.49 -27.72
N ARG A 773 11.55 -12.06 -28.93
CA ARG A 773 10.27 -12.42 -29.53
C ARG A 773 9.64 -13.70 -28.96
N ASP A 774 10.26 -14.34 -27.96
CA ASP A 774 9.78 -15.65 -27.50
C ASP A 774 10.06 -15.98 -26.01
N ALA A 775 9.87 -15.00 -25.11
CA ALA A 775 9.78 -15.29 -23.68
C ALA A 775 8.36 -15.78 -23.32
N SER A 776 7.96 -16.94 -23.82
CA SER A 776 6.80 -17.64 -23.28
C SER A 776 7.18 -18.20 -21.89
N PRO A 777 6.32 -18.03 -20.86
CA PRO A 777 6.62 -18.57 -19.55
C PRO A 777 6.79 -20.10 -19.67
N PRO A 778 7.78 -20.72 -19.01
CA PRO A 778 7.83 -22.18 -18.91
C PRO A 778 6.46 -22.68 -18.42
N ARG A 779 5.97 -23.74 -19.08
CA ARG A 779 4.63 -24.31 -18.91
C ARG A 779 4.23 -24.40 -17.43
N SER A 780 3.13 -23.72 -17.10
CA SER A 780 2.27 -23.90 -15.92
C SER A 780 2.94 -24.53 -14.68
N VAL A 781 3.88 -23.82 -14.08
CA VAL A 781 4.17 -24.03 -12.66
C VAL A 781 3.14 -23.21 -11.90
N VAL A 782 2.04 -23.86 -11.47
CA VAL A 782 1.10 -23.26 -10.53
C VAL A 782 1.82 -23.14 -9.19
N VAL A 783 2.54 -22.05 -8.98
CA VAL A 783 3.05 -21.69 -7.66
C VAL A 783 1.87 -21.19 -6.85
N LEU A 784 1.29 -22.07 -6.03
CA LEU A 784 0.36 -21.68 -4.97
C LEU A 784 1.15 -20.96 -3.87
N TYR A 785 1.66 -19.76 -4.15
CA TYR A 785 2.07 -18.89 -3.07
C TYR A 785 0.81 -18.38 -2.38
N ARG A 786 0.62 -18.77 -1.12
CA ARG A 786 -0.33 -18.16 -0.18
C ARG A 786 0.46 -17.82 1.08
N TYR A 787 0.12 -16.70 1.71
CA TYR A 787 0.72 -16.33 2.98
C TYR A 787 0.56 -17.46 3.99
N PHE A 788 1.67 -17.88 4.56
CA PHE A 788 1.69 -19.01 5.48
C PHE A 788 0.85 -18.73 6.72
N ASN A 789 0.82 -17.46 7.17
CA ASN A 789 -0.07 -17.01 8.23
C ASN A 789 -1.56 -17.35 7.98
N ASP A 790 -2.03 -17.18 6.74
CA ASP A 790 -3.45 -17.38 6.40
C ASP A 790 -3.79 -18.88 6.36
N GLU A 791 -2.89 -19.70 5.84
CA GLU A 791 -3.05 -21.16 5.85
C GLU A 791 -2.95 -21.75 7.28
N LEU A 792 -2.01 -21.26 8.10
CA LEU A 792 -1.95 -21.60 9.52
C LEU A 792 -3.26 -21.31 10.24
N SER A 793 -3.85 -20.15 9.96
CA SER A 793 -5.12 -19.73 10.58
C SER A 793 -6.26 -20.70 10.22
N ARG A 794 -6.31 -21.20 8.98
CA ARG A 794 -7.30 -22.20 8.56
C ARG A 794 -7.09 -23.55 9.26
N ILE A 795 -5.83 -24.00 9.37
CA ILE A 795 -5.49 -25.27 10.01
C ILE A 795 -5.85 -25.25 11.50
N VAL A 796 -5.58 -24.15 12.19
CA VAL A 796 -5.88 -23.98 13.62
C VAL A 796 -7.39 -23.94 13.87
N LYS A 797 -8.17 -23.19 13.06
CA LYS A 797 -9.64 -23.16 13.17
C LYS A 797 -10.30 -24.52 12.98
N ASN A 798 -9.75 -25.36 12.11
CA ASN A 798 -10.25 -26.72 11.91
C ASN A 798 -9.95 -27.67 13.08
N ARG A 799 -8.96 -27.36 13.94
CA ARG A 799 -8.68 -28.17 15.16
C ARG A 799 -9.73 -27.94 16.25
N THR A 800 -10.32 -26.75 16.34
CA THR A 800 -11.34 -26.40 17.35
C THR A 800 -12.74 -26.87 16.98
N ALA A 801 -12.97 -27.33 15.74
CA ALA A 801 -14.27 -27.78 15.24
C ALA A 801 -14.52 -29.30 15.34
N LEU A 802 -13.60 -30.07 15.93
CA LEU A 802 -13.82 -31.50 16.19
C LEU A 802 -14.54 -31.66 17.54
N PRO A 803 -15.68 -32.37 17.63
CA PRO A 803 -16.33 -32.65 18.89
C PRO A 803 -15.42 -33.52 19.76
N ALA A 804 -15.25 -33.13 21.02
CA ALA A 804 -14.67 -33.99 22.04
C ALA A 804 -15.65 -35.15 22.34
N THR A 805 -15.54 -36.25 21.61
CA THR A 805 -16.14 -37.52 22.00
C THR A 805 -15.10 -38.62 21.89
N LEU A 806 -14.34 -38.79 22.97
CA LEU A 806 -13.70 -40.05 23.31
C LEU A 806 -13.62 -40.08 24.84
N ASP A 807 -14.67 -40.61 25.48
CA ASP A 807 -14.44 -41.54 26.58
C ASP A 807 -15.65 -42.42 26.93
N SER A 808 -15.32 -43.69 27.19
CA SER A 808 -16.05 -44.69 27.97
C SER A 808 -17.35 -45.31 27.40
N SER A 809 -17.20 -46.46 26.76
CA SER A 809 -18.08 -47.60 27.04
C SER A 809 -17.36 -48.90 26.70
N GLY A 810 -17.07 -49.68 27.74
CA GLY A 810 -16.38 -50.95 27.63
C GLY A 810 -17.17 -52.00 26.85
N ASN A 811 -16.45 -52.86 26.16
CA ASN A 811 -16.94 -54.19 25.82
C ASN A 811 -15.79 -55.18 26.00
N GLN A 812 -15.93 -56.04 27.00
CA GLN A 812 -15.08 -57.20 27.23
C GLN A 812 -15.18 -58.18 26.05
N PRO A 813 -14.07 -58.79 25.60
CA PRO A 813 -14.13 -59.91 24.68
C PRO A 813 -14.34 -61.21 25.46
N ASN A 814 -15.47 -61.87 25.20
CA ASN A 814 -15.70 -63.23 25.66
C ASN A 814 -14.73 -64.19 24.97
N ARG A 815 -13.91 -64.89 25.78
CA ARG A 815 -13.10 -66.04 25.38
C ARG A 815 -14.01 -67.22 25.01
N SER A 816 -13.70 -67.90 23.91
CA SER A 816 -13.94 -69.33 23.77
C SER A 816 -12.65 -70.05 23.36
N ARG A 817 -12.17 -70.85 24.33
CA ARG A 817 -11.48 -72.15 24.24
C ARG A 817 -10.24 -72.31 23.34
N ARG A 818 -9.09 -72.48 23.99
CA ARG A 818 -8.42 -73.78 24.17
C ARG A 818 -7.92 -73.90 25.62
N GLU A 819 -7.85 -75.15 26.06
CA GLU A 819 -7.80 -75.73 27.42
C GLU A 819 -6.91 -75.04 28.47
#